data_AF-A0A6N4X6L0-F1
#
_entry.id   AF-A0A6N4X6L0-F1
#
_cell.length_a   1.000
_cell.length_b   1.000
_cell.length_c   1.000
_cell.angle_alpha   90.00
_cell.angle_beta   90.00
_cell.angle_gamma   90.00
#
_symmetry.space_group_name_H-M   'P 1'
#
loop_
_entity.id
_entity.type
_entity.pdbx_description
1 polymer ?
#
loop_
_entity_poly.entity_id
_entity_poly.type
_entity_poly.pdbx_seq_one_letter_code
_entity_poly.pdbx_strand_id
1 'polypeptide(L)'
;MKNLFRNTGYRLFTKQEMGSKKISFSYIPNPDGSVRWFWNSNSKKPLFLKFYNISTFKAKLFSLFVKLVFVLNLQKLIFKKEDIYYIAEDRYIFDIEGDWAIFTGTVGPNNKAILFFNDYFYKIADTENARILIHKELKNIKYSGNSTFYSIPAARLCNDYVLQLSDISKNGKRKNEFSIVHARALQGIKDRFQKRRPIVGWEYFQTLKEDFKTIDDTRIPPNIIRKLNTILNDINETEIVDLSFSHGDFTPWNCYVKGDVLGIYDWELASAERPKGFDFFHFIIQKGVLINRNSWKRIFKEIIEKNKMLFKFEENELKKHLKFYLLTHILNYLKIYSQQEEWHIQVHWLLKTWSEALNLFLTKSNTERELLIMDIFDNLYHQKYATLKFHNEEPEKLQLNSDIDMLISSHNAEKMIKFLKESSLVKKVTIAKKSFMYVVRVITQNQQILNLDLIQNLKWKNLEFLTAKEIIRHAEINKFGIKTASQKDTAKYLHFFYTLNGSKIPEKYQEVVQQHISENITKSETLTILKQKSNNKRLSLFKNTLLYIRDFFYEKGFTITFSGVDGAGKSTVINEVSELIEKRYRRPVKVLRHRPSLLPILSVWTKGKEKAHEDAINSLPRQGKNKSYISSFLRFSYYYTDYIIGQFIIYFKYILRGKIVLYDRYYFDFIADSRRSNIQIPSYVAETGYHLLLKPKFNFFLYADPERILSRKRELSYDSICDLTTEYSKLFSKLDKQDQHVKYLSIENNDLNTTLDIIMNTIIETQ
;
A
#
# COMPACT_ATOMS: atom_id res chain seq x y z
N MET A 1 38.86 -9.12 20.14
CA MET A 1 39.15 -9.12 21.60
C MET A 1 40.55 -8.59 21.92
N LYS A 2 41.62 -9.05 21.25
CA LYS A 2 43.00 -8.54 21.49
C LYS A 2 43.13 -7.01 21.32
N ASN A 3 42.66 -6.45 20.20
CA ASN A 3 42.69 -4.99 19.97
C ASN A 3 41.92 -4.21 21.03
N LEU A 4 40.73 -4.69 21.38
CA LEU A 4 39.88 -4.10 22.41
C LEU A 4 40.61 -3.96 23.76
N PHE A 5 41.25 -5.02 24.22
CA PHE A 5 41.98 -4.98 25.50
C PHE A 5 43.26 -4.16 25.39
N ARG A 6 43.95 -4.21 24.23
CA ARG A 6 45.12 -3.36 23.95
C ARG A 6 44.78 -1.88 24.10
N ASN A 7 43.65 -1.45 23.56
CA ASN A 7 43.17 -0.06 23.65
C ASN A 7 42.77 0.35 25.08
N THR A 8 42.62 -0.61 26.00
CA THR A 8 42.33 -0.39 27.42
C THR A 8 43.52 -0.62 28.36
N GLY A 9 44.72 -0.85 27.82
CA GLY A 9 45.95 -1.07 28.60
C GLY A 9 46.19 -2.52 29.03
N TYR A 10 45.69 -3.50 28.28
CA TYR A 10 45.84 -4.93 28.57
C TYR A 10 46.26 -5.72 27.34
N ARG A 11 47.19 -6.67 27.51
CA ARG A 11 47.51 -7.68 26.49
C ARG A 11 46.91 -9.01 26.89
N LEU A 12 46.22 -9.69 25.97
CA LEU A 12 45.57 -10.98 26.21
C LEU A 12 46.24 -12.11 25.42
N PHE A 13 46.35 -13.26 26.08
CA PHE A 13 47.00 -14.48 25.58
C PHE A 13 46.10 -15.70 25.86
N THR A 14 46.11 -16.66 24.94
CA THR A 14 45.39 -17.93 25.09
C THR A 14 46.21 -18.99 25.82
N LYS A 15 47.52 -18.78 25.93
CA LYS A 15 48.46 -19.62 26.68
C LYS A 15 49.20 -18.75 27.69
N GLN A 16 49.74 -19.38 28.72
CA GLN A 16 50.53 -18.69 29.74
C GLN A 16 51.82 -18.15 29.13
N GLU A 17 52.06 -16.86 29.32
CA GLU A 17 53.32 -16.19 28.98
C GLU A 17 54.03 -15.70 30.25
N MET A 18 55.32 -15.39 30.15
CA MET A 18 56.12 -14.89 31.26
C MET A 18 55.53 -13.58 31.80
N GLY A 19 55.23 -13.55 33.11
CA GLY A 19 54.61 -12.38 33.76
C GLY A 19 53.10 -12.23 33.55
N SER A 20 52.44 -13.13 32.80
CA SER A 20 50.99 -13.10 32.61
C SER A 20 50.23 -13.73 33.79
N LYS A 21 49.07 -13.16 34.11
CA LYS A 21 48.14 -13.67 35.15
C LYS A 21 46.94 -14.36 34.49
N LYS A 22 46.43 -15.42 35.12
CA LYS A 22 45.25 -16.17 34.64
C LYS A 22 43.95 -15.50 35.08
N ILE A 23 42.98 -15.39 34.17
CA ILE A 23 41.63 -14.88 34.45
C ILE A 23 40.57 -15.64 33.63
N SER A 24 39.35 -15.75 34.15
CA SER A 24 38.24 -16.43 33.45
C SER A 24 37.17 -15.44 33.04
N PHE A 25 36.77 -15.42 31.76
CA PHE A 25 35.67 -14.60 31.26
C PHE A 25 34.44 -15.44 30.95
N SER A 26 33.28 -14.99 31.46
CA SER A 26 31.98 -15.57 31.13
C SER A 26 31.36 -14.82 29.97
N TYR A 27 30.59 -15.50 29.12
CA TYR A 27 30.02 -14.87 27.93
C TYR A 27 28.66 -15.43 27.49
N ILE A 28 27.97 -14.63 26.68
CA ILE A 28 26.77 -15.00 25.92
C ILE A 28 27.05 -14.77 24.43
N PRO A 29 26.91 -15.80 23.57
CA PRO A 29 27.13 -15.66 22.14
C PRO A 29 25.91 -15.09 21.41
N ASN A 30 26.15 -14.56 20.22
CA ASN A 30 25.16 -14.32 19.18
C ASN A 30 24.68 -15.66 18.57
N PRO A 31 23.58 -15.66 17.79
CA PRO A 31 23.11 -16.87 17.11
C PRO A 31 24.13 -17.50 16.15
N ASP A 32 25.06 -16.71 15.62
CA ASP A 32 26.17 -17.16 14.76
C ASP A 32 27.38 -17.72 15.54
N GLY A 33 27.31 -17.74 16.87
CA GLY A 33 28.39 -18.22 17.75
C GLY A 33 29.41 -17.16 18.15
N SER A 34 29.41 -15.97 17.53
CA SER A 34 30.30 -14.87 17.92
C SER A 34 29.99 -14.36 19.33
N VAL A 35 30.98 -13.88 20.08
CA VAL A 35 30.75 -13.36 21.44
C VAL A 35 29.96 -12.05 21.38
N ARG A 36 28.80 -11.98 22.06
CA ARG A 36 27.95 -10.78 22.14
C ARG A 36 28.23 -9.97 23.39
N TRP A 37 28.13 -10.62 24.55
CA TRP A 37 28.42 -10.03 25.85
C TRP A 37 29.43 -10.90 26.57
N PHE A 38 30.37 -10.27 27.24
CA PHE A 38 31.29 -10.99 28.12
C PHE A 38 31.67 -10.12 29.32
N TRP A 39 32.05 -10.78 30.41
CA TRP A 39 32.37 -10.17 31.69
C TRP A 39 33.35 -11.04 32.48
N ASN A 40 33.98 -10.48 33.50
CA ASN A 40 34.79 -11.25 34.44
C ASN A 40 33.90 -12.29 35.15
N SER A 41 34.27 -13.58 35.12
CA SER A 41 33.48 -14.67 35.70
C SER A 41 33.31 -14.57 37.22
N ASN A 42 34.14 -13.78 37.89
CA ASN A 42 34.03 -13.49 39.32
C ASN A 42 33.15 -12.26 39.62
N SER A 43 32.55 -11.63 38.60
CA SER A 43 31.66 -10.49 38.81
C SER A 43 30.48 -10.89 39.70
N LYS A 44 30.19 -10.04 40.70
CA LYS A 44 29.08 -10.17 41.64
C LYS A 44 27.78 -9.62 41.08
N LYS A 45 27.86 -8.76 40.05
CA LYS A 45 26.70 -8.08 39.45
C LYS A 45 26.55 -8.46 37.97
N PRO A 46 25.31 -8.63 37.47
CA PRO A 46 25.04 -8.87 36.06
C PRO A 46 25.12 -7.57 35.25
N LEU A 47 26.29 -6.94 35.21
CA LEU A 47 26.46 -5.61 34.60
C LEU A 47 26.17 -5.58 33.10
N PHE A 48 26.29 -6.71 32.39
CA PHE A 48 25.94 -6.81 30.98
C PHE A 48 24.46 -6.49 30.69
N LEU A 49 23.57 -6.58 31.69
CA LEU A 49 22.17 -6.15 31.57
C LEU A 49 22.04 -4.65 31.28
N LYS A 50 23.07 -3.83 31.52
CA LYS A 50 23.10 -2.41 31.12
C LYS A 50 23.02 -2.21 29.61
N PHE A 51 23.47 -3.18 28.82
CA PHE A 51 23.38 -3.15 27.36
C PHE A 51 22.08 -3.75 26.82
N TYR A 52 21.26 -4.34 27.70
CA TYR A 52 20.07 -5.07 27.32
C TYR A 52 18.81 -4.21 27.40
N ASN A 53 18.02 -4.17 26.31
CA ASN A 53 16.78 -3.40 26.28
C ASN A 53 15.63 -4.16 26.98
N ILE A 54 15.37 -3.82 28.24
CA ILE A 54 14.33 -4.45 29.09
C ILE A 54 12.97 -3.76 28.89
N SER A 55 12.48 -3.74 27.65
CA SER A 55 11.20 -3.10 27.29
C SER A 55 10.03 -4.08 27.22
N THR A 56 10.26 -5.31 26.77
CA THR A 56 9.19 -6.33 26.57
C THR A 56 9.01 -7.23 27.80
N PHE A 57 7.86 -7.89 27.90
CA PHE A 57 7.59 -8.86 28.97
C PHE A 57 8.62 -10.01 28.99
N LYS A 58 8.95 -10.57 27.82
CA LYS A 58 9.99 -11.59 27.68
C LYS A 58 11.36 -11.09 28.15
N ALA A 59 11.72 -9.84 27.80
CA ALA A 59 12.97 -9.23 28.25
C ALA A 59 13.01 -8.98 29.76
N LYS A 60 11.86 -8.62 30.36
CA LYS A 60 11.72 -8.48 31.82
C LYS A 60 11.91 -9.81 32.54
N LEU A 61 11.30 -10.89 32.05
CA LEU A 61 11.48 -12.23 32.61
C LEU A 61 12.92 -12.71 32.51
N PHE A 62 13.56 -12.52 31.33
CA PHE A 62 14.98 -12.84 31.17
C PHE A 62 15.86 -12.05 32.13
N SER A 63 15.63 -10.74 32.27
CA SER A 63 16.38 -9.91 33.21
C SER A 63 16.18 -10.36 34.66
N LEU A 64 14.96 -10.73 35.05
CA LEU A 64 14.66 -11.26 36.38
C LEU A 64 15.41 -12.57 36.63
N PHE A 65 15.35 -13.51 35.69
CA PHE A 65 16.08 -14.77 35.74
C PHE A 65 17.58 -14.54 35.93
N VAL A 66 18.20 -13.70 35.09
CA VAL A 66 19.64 -13.39 35.20
C VAL A 66 19.98 -12.79 36.56
N LYS A 67 19.15 -11.89 37.10
CA LYS A 67 19.36 -11.33 38.44
C LYS A 67 19.32 -12.40 39.52
N LEU A 68 18.35 -13.32 39.45
CA LEU A 68 18.25 -14.45 40.39
C LEU A 68 19.50 -15.35 40.32
N VAL A 69 20.00 -15.63 39.11
CA VAL A 69 21.23 -16.42 38.91
C VAL A 69 22.42 -15.81 39.65
N PHE A 70 22.61 -14.49 39.55
CA PHE A 70 23.71 -13.79 40.23
C PHE A 70 23.50 -13.69 41.75
N VAL A 71 22.26 -13.49 42.22
CA VAL A 71 21.94 -13.50 43.66
C VAL A 71 22.22 -14.86 44.28
N LEU A 72 21.95 -15.95 43.55
CA LEU A 72 22.19 -17.32 43.99
C LEU A 72 23.63 -17.81 43.73
N ASN A 73 24.52 -16.97 43.20
CA ASN A 73 25.90 -17.32 42.82
C ASN A 73 26.02 -18.49 41.81
N LEU A 74 25.02 -18.68 40.94
CA LEU A 74 24.97 -19.78 39.96
C LEU A 74 25.54 -19.40 38.57
N GLN A 75 26.10 -18.19 38.42
CA GLN A 75 26.57 -17.68 37.13
C GLN A 75 27.67 -18.54 36.50
N LYS A 76 28.52 -19.18 37.32
CA LYS A 76 29.60 -20.07 36.86
C LYS A 76 29.11 -21.41 36.28
N LEU A 77 27.88 -21.81 36.60
CA LEU A 77 27.25 -23.03 36.09
C LEU A 77 26.39 -22.76 34.85
N ILE A 78 25.77 -21.57 34.79
CA ILE A 78 24.78 -21.24 33.76
C ILE A 78 25.43 -20.65 32.50
N PHE A 79 26.46 -19.83 32.65
CA PHE A 79 27.10 -19.17 31.51
C PHE A 79 28.38 -19.89 31.09
N LYS A 80 28.64 -19.89 29.77
CA LYS A 80 29.91 -20.38 29.23
C LYS A 80 31.05 -19.50 29.74
N LYS A 81 32.20 -20.11 29.99
CA LYS A 81 33.42 -19.42 30.44
C LYS A 81 34.63 -19.89 29.66
N GLU A 82 35.59 -19.00 29.50
CA GLU A 82 36.90 -19.28 28.91
C GLU A 82 38.00 -18.70 29.80
N ASP A 83 39.05 -19.50 29.99
CA ASP A 83 40.25 -19.08 30.72
C ASP A 83 41.23 -18.44 29.74
N ILE A 84 41.73 -17.26 30.09
CA ILE A 84 42.74 -16.53 29.34
C ILE A 84 43.83 -16.02 30.27
N TYR A 85 44.93 -15.54 29.69
CA TYR A 85 46.03 -14.93 30.42
C TYR A 85 46.17 -13.46 30.00
N TYR A 86 46.54 -12.59 30.94
CA TYR A 86 46.69 -11.17 30.66
C TYR A 86 47.96 -10.57 31.29
N ILE A 87 48.46 -9.51 30.67
CA ILE A 87 49.47 -8.60 31.22
C ILE A 87 48.86 -7.20 31.26
N ALA A 88 48.94 -6.55 32.41
CA ALA A 88 48.54 -5.15 32.58
C ALA A 88 49.67 -4.22 32.16
N GLU A 89 49.37 -3.21 31.34
CA GLU A 89 50.30 -2.13 31.03
C GLU A 89 50.19 -1.01 32.09
N ASP A 90 51.17 -0.10 32.16
CA ASP A 90 51.25 0.93 33.22
C ASP A 90 50.03 1.86 33.31
N ARG A 91 49.24 1.97 32.24
CA ARG A 91 48.04 2.84 32.15
C ARG A 91 46.82 2.06 31.66
N TYR A 92 46.25 1.22 32.53
CA TYR A 92 44.99 0.52 32.25
C TYR A 92 43.76 1.35 32.67
N ILE A 93 42.64 1.18 31.95
CA ILE A 93 41.44 2.03 32.08
C ILE A 93 40.48 1.56 33.18
N PHE A 94 40.44 0.26 33.45
CA PHE A 94 39.51 -0.36 34.40
C PHE A 94 40.17 -1.56 35.07
N ASP A 95 39.70 -1.95 36.26
CA ASP A 95 40.18 -3.15 36.92
C ASP A 95 39.60 -4.42 36.26
N ILE A 96 40.45 -5.17 35.58
CA ILE A 96 40.09 -6.41 34.88
C ILE A 96 39.65 -7.54 35.84
N GLU A 97 40.09 -7.52 37.10
CA GLU A 97 39.69 -8.50 38.12
C GLU A 97 38.39 -8.08 38.85
N GLY A 98 37.90 -6.86 38.60
CA GLY A 98 36.70 -6.29 39.21
C GLY A 98 35.38 -6.63 38.51
N ASP A 99 34.32 -5.90 38.89
CA ASP A 99 32.99 -5.98 38.30
C ASP A 99 32.90 -5.12 37.02
N TRP A 100 32.84 -5.74 35.85
CA TRP A 100 32.65 -5.05 34.57
C TRP A 100 31.93 -5.93 33.56
N ALA A 101 31.40 -5.33 32.50
CA ALA A 101 30.87 -6.08 31.35
C ALA A 101 31.12 -5.35 30.04
N ILE A 102 31.26 -6.11 28.95
CA ILE A 102 31.48 -5.59 27.61
C ILE A 102 30.42 -6.12 26.64
N PHE A 103 29.88 -5.22 25.83
CA PHE A 103 29.14 -5.53 24.61
C PHE A 103 30.04 -5.31 23.39
N THR A 104 30.19 -6.33 22.56
CA THR A 104 31.12 -6.34 21.42
C THR A 104 30.68 -5.50 20.23
N GLY A 105 29.43 -5.03 20.21
CA GLY A 105 28.87 -4.25 19.10
C GLY A 105 28.39 -5.12 17.94
N THR A 106 27.98 -4.46 16.86
CA THR A 106 27.65 -5.11 15.58
C THR A 106 28.87 -4.98 14.66
N VAL A 107 29.28 -6.08 14.03
CA VAL A 107 30.39 -6.10 13.09
C VAL A 107 30.13 -5.12 11.93
N GLY A 108 31.13 -4.32 11.57
CA GLY A 108 31.04 -3.34 10.49
C GLY A 108 32.12 -2.26 10.56
N PRO A 109 32.16 -1.32 9.59
CA PRO A 109 33.19 -0.28 9.52
C PRO A 109 33.16 0.68 10.72
N ASN A 110 32.01 0.82 11.37
CA ASN A 110 31.81 1.65 12.57
C ASN A 110 31.83 0.83 13.87
N ASN A 111 32.42 -0.37 13.85
CA ASN A 111 32.40 -1.27 15.01
C ASN A 111 33.11 -0.63 16.21
N LYS A 112 32.37 -0.57 17.31
CA LYS A 112 32.82 -0.10 18.62
C LYS A 112 32.25 -1.01 19.68
N ALA A 113 33.11 -1.43 20.61
CA ALA A 113 32.63 -2.13 21.80
C ALA A 113 32.24 -1.12 22.88
N ILE A 114 31.36 -1.54 23.77
CA ILE A 114 30.91 -0.73 24.90
C ILE A 114 31.22 -1.50 26.19
N LEU A 115 32.13 -0.96 26.99
CA LEU A 115 32.46 -1.42 28.33
C LEU A 115 31.62 -0.65 29.35
N PHE A 116 31.16 -1.33 30.41
CA PHE A 116 30.53 -0.71 31.58
C PHE A 116 31.32 -1.06 32.83
N PHE A 117 31.82 -0.04 33.52
CA PHE A 117 32.65 -0.15 34.73
C PHE A 117 32.47 1.10 35.61
N ASN A 118 32.37 0.91 36.94
CA ASN A 118 32.23 2.00 37.92
C ASN A 118 31.18 3.08 37.57
N ASP A 119 30.00 2.67 37.07
CA ASP A 119 28.93 3.57 36.62
C ASP A 119 29.24 4.48 35.41
N TYR A 120 30.27 4.13 34.64
CA TYR A 120 30.60 4.76 33.36
C TYR A 120 30.50 3.76 32.21
N PHE A 121 30.10 4.28 31.05
CA PHE A 121 30.21 3.61 29.77
C PHE A 121 31.50 4.04 29.08
N TYR A 122 32.21 3.09 28.47
CA TYR A 122 33.42 3.34 27.70
C TYR A 122 33.20 2.80 26.29
N LYS A 123 33.17 3.70 25.30
CA LYS A 123 33.13 3.33 23.88
C LYS A 123 34.57 3.11 23.41
N ILE A 124 34.89 1.88 23.01
CA ILE A 124 36.21 1.44 22.58
C ILE A 124 36.17 1.27 21.06
N ALA A 125 36.88 2.13 20.34
CA ALA A 125 37.01 2.07 18.89
C ALA A 125 37.95 0.93 18.49
N ASP A 126 37.53 0.11 17.52
CA ASP A 126 38.34 -0.96 16.92
C ASP A 126 38.75 -0.61 15.47
N THR A 127 38.15 0.44 14.89
CA THR A 127 38.41 0.92 13.53
C THR A 127 38.68 2.42 13.51
N GLU A 128 39.30 2.90 12.44
CA GLU A 128 39.56 4.32 12.23
C GLU A 128 38.27 5.15 12.15
N ASN A 129 37.23 4.63 11.49
CA ASN A 129 35.92 5.29 11.46
C ASN A 129 35.28 5.37 12.85
N ALA A 130 35.37 4.31 13.66
CA ALA A 130 34.91 4.34 15.05
C ALA A 130 35.70 5.35 15.89
N ARG A 131 37.01 5.49 15.64
CA ARG A 131 37.88 6.49 16.27
C ARG A 131 37.37 7.90 15.97
N ILE A 132 37.06 8.20 14.71
CA ILE A 132 36.49 9.49 14.29
C ILE A 132 35.14 9.74 14.96
N LEU A 133 34.27 8.72 15.03
CA LEU A 133 32.93 8.84 15.64
C LEU A 133 32.98 9.18 17.13
N ILE A 134 33.86 8.55 17.92
CA ILE A 134 33.97 8.85 19.35
C ILE A 134 34.52 10.27 19.61
N HIS A 135 35.43 10.75 18.75
CA HIS A 135 35.92 12.14 18.83
C HIS A 135 34.81 13.14 18.48
N LYS A 136 34.03 12.82 17.44
CA LYS A 136 32.88 13.62 17.04
C LYS A 136 31.82 13.65 18.14
N GLU A 137 31.55 12.53 18.80
CA GLU A 137 30.65 12.47 19.94
C GLU A 137 31.11 13.36 21.10
N LEU A 138 32.41 13.33 21.47
CA LEU A 138 32.94 14.24 22.48
C LEU A 138 32.73 15.71 22.10
N LYS A 139 33.02 16.08 20.85
CA LYS A 139 32.81 17.45 20.34
C LYS A 139 31.34 17.85 20.40
N ASN A 140 30.45 16.95 19.99
CA ASN A 140 29.01 17.18 19.95
C ASN A 140 28.39 17.27 21.35
N ILE A 141 28.85 16.46 22.31
CA ILE A 141 28.44 16.56 23.72
C ILE A 141 28.85 17.92 24.29
N LYS A 142 30.11 18.35 24.06
CA LYS A 142 30.60 19.66 24.51
C LYS A 142 29.80 20.81 23.91
N TYR A 143 29.48 20.73 22.61
CA TYR A 143 28.68 21.74 21.92
C TYR A 143 27.21 21.76 22.39
N SER A 144 26.61 20.58 22.55
CA SER A 144 25.21 20.42 22.96
C SER A 144 24.98 20.91 24.39
N GLY A 145 25.89 20.64 25.33
CA GLY A 145 25.75 21.07 26.73
C GLY A 145 24.48 20.58 27.43
N ASN A 146 24.40 20.78 28.75
CA ASN A 146 23.16 20.52 29.50
C ASN A 146 22.17 21.68 29.33
N SER A 147 20.88 21.38 29.51
CA SER A 147 19.78 22.35 29.48
C SER A 147 18.80 22.05 30.62
N THR A 148 17.86 22.96 30.86
CA THR A 148 16.72 22.74 31.77
C THR A 148 15.81 21.60 31.30
N PHE A 149 15.75 21.32 30.00
CA PHE A 149 14.83 20.32 29.42
C PHE A 149 15.48 18.97 29.12
N TYR A 150 16.81 18.91 29.05
CA TYR A 150 17.52 17.68 28.74
C TYR A 150 18.89 17.59 29.40
N SER A 151 19.31 16.36 29.70
CA SER A 151 20.62 16.04 30.24
C SER A 151 21.40 15.16 29.26
N ILE A 152 22.68 15.44 29.10
CA ILE A 152 23.61 14.65 28.28
C ILE A 152 24.67 13.98 29.17
N PRO A 153 25.32 12.90 28.72
CA PRO A 153 26.39 12.30 29.49
C PRO A 153 27.60 13.26 29.58
N ALA A 154 28.23 13.34 30.75
CA ALA A 154 29.57 13.90 30.85
C ALA A 154 30.54 13.00 30.07
N ALA A 155 31.44 13.61 29.30
CA ALA A 155 32.29 12.89 28.37
C ALA A 155 33.76 13.31 28.49
N ARG A 156 34.66 12.32 28.42
CA ARG A 156 36.12 12.51 28.42
C ARG A 156 36.80 11.41 27.59
N LEU A 157 37.78 11.77 26.78
CA LEU A 157 38.66 10.78 26.17
C LEU A 157 39.67 10.28 27.20
N CYS A 158 39.72 8.97 27.39
CA CYS A 158 40.76 8.31 28.17
C CYS A 158 42.07 8.23 27.37
N ASN A 159 41.94 7.96 26.07
CA ASN A 159 42.97 8.00 25.05
C ASN A 159 42.29 8.15 23.67
N ASP A 160 43.07 8.11 22.58
CA ASP A 160 42.55 8.29 21.21
C ASP A 160 41.52 7.23 20.78
N TYR A 161 41.45 6.08 21.44
CA TYR A 161 40.56 4.98 21.06
C TYR A 161 39.43 4.73 22.06
N VAL A 162 39.40 5.44 23.19
CA VAL A 162 38.44 5.17 24.28
C VAL A 162 37.80 6.45 24.80
N LEU A 163 36.49 6.54 24.63
CA LEU A 163 35.64 7.62 25.15
C LEU A 163 34.85 7.14 26.37
N GLN A 164 35.05 7.80 27.51
CA GLN A 164 34.28 7.61 28.73
C GLN A 164 33.04 8.51 28.73
N LEU A 165 31.89 7.95 29.13
CA LEU A 165 30.58 8.59 29.23
C LEU A 165 29.92 8.27 30.58
N SER A 166 29.37 9.27 31.27
CA SER A 166 28.62 9.04 32.51
C SER A 166 27.30 8.29 32.26
N ASP A 167 26.88 7.40 33.18
CA ASP A 167 25.58 6.72 33.09
C ASP A 167 24.39 7.65 33.35
N ILE A 168 23.72 8.07 32.28
CA ILE A 168 22.47 8.86 32.36
C ILE A 168 21.20 8.01 32.43
N SER A 169 21.28 6.67 32.51
CA SER A 169 20.11 5.79 32.56
C SER A 169 19.46 5.70 33.95
N LYS A 170 20.20 6.00 35.04
CA LYS A 170 19.72 5.89 36.42
C LYS A 170 18.41 6.66 36.62
N ASN A 171 17.39 6.00 37.19
CA ASN A 171 16.03 6.49 37.45
C ASN A 171 15.24 6.97 36.21
N GLY A 172 15.75 6.72 35.00
CA GLY A 172 15.06 7.03 33.75
C GLY A 172 14.30 5.84 33.18
N LYS A 173 13.24 6.13 32.42
CA LYS A 173 12.50 5.11 31.66
C LYS A 173 12.48 5.48 30.18
N ARG A 174 12.78 4.52 29.31
CA ARG A 174 12.54 4.68 27.87
C ARG A 174 11.04 4.74 27.61
N LYS A 175 10.60 5.69 26.79
CA LYS A 175 9.21 5.80 26.34
C LYS A 175 9.17 5.75 24.82
N ASN A 176 8.30 4.91 24.27
CA ASN A 176 8.14 4.76 22.81
C ASN A 176 7.27 5.85 22.18
N GLU A 177 6.62 6.69 22.99
CA GLU A 177 5.76 7.78 22.50
C GLU A 177 6.50 9.11 22.52
N PHE A 178 6.31 9.88 21.46
CA PHE A 178 6.72 11.28 21.42
C PHE A 178 5.80 12.09 22.33
N SER A 179 6.34 12.49 23.48
CA SER A 179 5.64 13.22 24.54
C SER A 179 6.09 14.68 24.63
N ILE A 180 5.43 15.46 25.49
CA ILE A 180 5.81 16.86 25.75
C ILE A 180 7.26 17.02 26.25
N VAL A 181 7.78 16.02 26.97
CA VAL A 181 9.18 16.01 27.46
C VAL A 181 10.15 15.95 26.28
N HIS A 182 9.83 15.16 25.24
CA HIS A 182 10.63 15.09 24.02
C HIS A 182 10.54 16.40 23.22
N ALA A 183 9.35 16.98 23.12
CA ALA A 183 9.14 18.27 22.45
C ALA A 183 9.96 19.39 23.10
N ARG A 184 9.91 19.52 24.43
CA ARG A 184 10.70 20.52 25.19
C ARG A 184 12.19 20.32 25.02
N ALA A 185 12.66 19.07 25.06
CA ALA A 185 14.08 18.76 24.82
C ALA A 185 14.54 19.20 23.43
N LEU A 186 13.76 18.90 22.38
CA LEU A 186 14.07 19.34 21.01
C LEU A 186 14.04 20.87 20.87
N GLN A 187 13.14 21.55 21.58
CA GLN A 187 13.14 23.02 21.61
C GLN A 187 14.44 23.56 22.20
N GLY A 188 14.90 23.01 23.33
CA GLY A 188 16.18 23.39 23.95
C GLY A 188 17.41 23.12 23.07
N ILE A 189 17.38 22.08 22.23
CA ILE A 189 18.46 21.79 21.26
C ILE A 189 18.43 22.81 20.11
N LYS A 190 17.23 23.09 19.57
CA LYS A 190 17.03 24.02 18.44
C LYS A 190 17.54 25.43 18.75
N ASP A 191 17.36 25.91 19.98
CA ASP A 191 17.71 27.29 20.35
C ASP A 191 19.22 27.55 20.33
N ARG A 192 20.06 26.52 20.21
CA ARG A 192 21.52 26.65 20.16
C ARG A 192 22.08 26.98 18.79
N PHE A 193 21.40 26.57 17.71
CA PHE A 193 21.89 26.78 16.35
C PHE A 193 20.77 26.78 15.34
N GLN A 194 20.67 27.88 14.59
CA GLN A 194 19.83 28.00 13.42
C GLN A 194 20.61 28.71 12.33
N LYS A 195 20.59 28.16 11.13
CA LYS A 195 21.21 28.76 9.96
C LYS A 195 20.24 28.71 8.80
N ARG A 196 20.19 29.79 8.02
CA ARG A 196 19.46 29.85 6.76
C ARG A 196 20.47 29.91 5.63
N ARG A 197 20.31 29.05 4.62
CA ARG A 197 21.13 29.07 3.40
C ARG A 197 20.27 28.69 2.20
N PRO A 198 20.62 29.15 0.99
CA PRO A 198 20.07 28.57 -0.23
C PRO A 198 20.54 27.11 -0.38
N ILE A 199 19.74 26.27 -1.02
CA ILE A 199 20.05 24.83 -1.21
C ILE A 199 21.39 24.64 -1.94
N VAL A 200 21.70 25.48 -2.92
CA VAL A 200 23.00 25.45 -3.62
C VAL A 200 24.19 25.59 -2.66
N GLY A 201 24.02 26.36 -1.58
CA GLY A 201 25.03 26.57 -0.55
C GLY A 201 24.98 25.56 0.60
N TRP A 202 24.14 24.54 0.52
CA TRP A 202 24.04 23.48 1.53
C TRP A 202 24.95 22.30 1.16
N GLU A 203 26.25 22.45 1.43
CA GLU A 203 27.32 21.51 1.05
C GLU A 203 26.98 20.05 1.39
N TYR A 204 26.48 19.78 2.60
CA TYR A 204 26.08 18.41 2.99
C TYR A 204 25.07 17.79 2.03
N PHE A 205 24.04 18.54 1.63
CA PHE A 205 23.03 18.05 0.71
C PHE A 205 23.59 17.87 -0.71
N GLN A 206 24.50 18.74 -1.14
CA GLN A 206 25.18 18.60 -2.43
C GLN A 206 26.03 17.32 -2.46
N THR A 207 26.81 17.03 -1.41
CA THR A 207 27.56 15.76 -1.29
C THR A 207 26.64 14.55 -1.37
N LEU A 208 25.50 14.57 -0.67
CA LEU A 208 24.53 13.47 -0.74
C LEU A 208 23.97 13.24 -2.15
N LYS A 209 23.75 14.30 -2.92
CA LYS A 209 23.31 14.18 -4.32
C LYS A 209 24.38 13.54 -5.19
N GLU A 210 25.65 13.91 -5.02
CA GLU A 210 26.76 13.30 -5.76
C GLU A 210 26.97 11.83 -5.36
N ASP A 211 26.97 11.54 -4.06
CA ASP A 211 27.09 10.17 -3.56
C ASP A 211 25.96 9.28 -4.11
N PHE A 212 24.75 9.80 -4.18
CA PHE A 212 23.59 9.08 -4.72
C PHE A 212 23.76 8.68 -6.19
N LYS A 213 24.37 9.54 -7.03
CA LYS A 213 24.66 9.21 -8.44
C LYS A 213 25.63 8.03 -8.59
N THR A 214 26.46 7.77 -7.57
CA THR A 214 27.43 6.67 -7.57
C THR A 214 26.85 5.34 -7.07
N ILE A 215 25.59 5.30 -6.63
CA ILE A 215 24.98 4.09 -6.11
C ILE A 215 24.62 3.15 -7.27
N ASP A 216 25.31 2.01 -7.31
CA ASP A 216 24.99 0.89 -8.18
C ASP A 216 24.73 -0.35 -7.30
N ASP A 217 23.49 -0.53 -6.88
CA ASP A 217 23.07 -1.70 -6.09
C ASP A 217 21.70 -2.20 -6.57
N THR A 218 21.72 -3.32 -7.28
CA THR A 218 20.53 -4.00 -7.81
C THR A 218 19.60 -4.55 -6.74
N ARG A 219 19.98 -4.52 -5.45
CA ARG A 219 19.06 -4.87 -4.36
C ARG A 219 18.09 -3.72 -4.06
N ILE A 220 18.41 -2.48 -4.42
CA ILE A 220 17.53 -1.33 -4.16
C ILE A 220 16.39 -1.33 -5.19
N PRO A 221 15.11 -1.29 -4.77
CA PRO A 221 13.99 -1.24 -5.70
C PRO A 221 14.09 -0.04 -6.64
N PRO A 222 13.91 -0.21 -7.97
CA PRO A 222 14.23 0.84 -8.92
C PRO A 222 13.27 2.04 -8.86
N ASN A 223 12.01 1.87 -8.45
CA ASN A 223 11.09 3.01 -8.46
C ASN A 223 11.40 4.01 -7.34
N ILE A 224 11.98 3.60 -6.21
CA ILE A 224 12.47 4.56 -5.21
C ILE A 224 13.56 5.47 -5.79
N ILE A 225 14.45 4.92 -6.62
CA ILE A 225 15.51 5.68 -7.30
C ILE A 225 14.90 6.64 -8.32
N ARG A 226 13.94 6.17 -9.13
CA ARG A 226 13.23 7.00 -10.11
C ARG A 226 12.49 8.15 -9.44
N LYS A 227 11.77 7.89 -8.35
CA LYS A 227 11.09 8.90 -7.53
C LYS A 227 12.04 9.94 -6.97
N LEU A 228 13.18 9.51 -6.41
CA LEU A 228 14.22 10.41 -5.91
C LEU A 228 14.76 11.30 -7.03
N ASN A 229 15.10 10.73 -8.19
CA ASN A 229 15.56 11.50 -9.35
C ASN A 229 14.54 12.55 -9.78
N THR A 230 13.25 12.19 -9.90
CA THR A 230 12.20 13.16 -10.22
C THR A 230 12.12 14.30 -9.20
N ILE A 231 12.17 13.96 -7.90
CA ILE A 231 12.10 14.97 -6.84
C ILE A 231 13.34 15.87 -6.83
N LEU A 232 14.53 15.30 -7.03
CA LEU A 232 15.80 16.04 -7.04
C LEU A 232 15.89 16.99 -8.24
N ASN A 233 15.42 16.56 -9.41
CA ASN A 233 15.39 17.39 -10.61
C ASN A 233 14.42 18.59 -10.50
N ASP A 234 13.39 18.49 -9.65
CA ASP A 234 12.41 19.54 -9.38
C ASP A 234 12.84 20.49 -8.24
N ILE A 235 14.04 20.32 -7.66
CA ILE A 235 14.51 21.20 -6.58
C ILE A 235 14.92 22.57 -7.14
N ASN A 236 14.32 23.62 -6.59
CA ASN A 236 14.81 24.98 -6.80
C ASN A 236 16.05 25.24 -5.94
N GLU A 237 17.23 25.23 -6.54
CA GLU A 237 18.52 25.43 -5.86
C GLU A 237 18.67 26.80 -5.15
N THR A 238 17.87 27.79 -5.53
CA THR A 238 17.84 29.12 -4.88
C THR A 238 16.92 29.18 -3.66
N GLU A 239 16.08 28.16 -3.45
CA GLU A 239 15.17 28.10 -2.30
C GLU A 239 15.96 28.12 -0.98
N ILE A 240 15.51 28.93 -0.02
CA ILE A 240 16.12 28.98 1.32
C ILE A 240 15.62 27.82 2.18
N VAL A 241 16.56 27.11 2.82
CA VAL A 241 16.29 26.07 3.82
C VAL A 241 16.71 26.51 5.21
N ASP A 242 15.90 26.14 6.21
CA ASP A 242 16.25 26.28 7.61
C ASP A 242 17.03 25.03 8.07
N LEU A 243 18.24 25.23 8.56
CA LEU A 243 19.07 24.21 9.18
C LEU A 243 19.09 24.40 10.70
N SER A 244 19.13 23.30 11.43
CA SER A 244 19.21 23.29 12.90
C SER A 244 20.18 22.22 13.39
N PHE A 245 20.79 22.45 14.55
CA PHE A 245 21.53 21.38 15.22
C PHE A 245 20.59 20.24 15.60
N SER A 246 20.99 19.03 15.25
CA SER A 246 20.20 17.81 15.37
C SER A 246 21.08 16.72 15.95
N HIS A 247 20.52 15.88 16.81
CA HIS A 247 21.12 14.68 17.37
C HIS A 247 21.45 13.66 16.27
N GLY A 248 20.64 13.60 15.20
CA GLY A 248 20.90 12.76 14.02
C GLY A 248 20.43 11.31 14.16
N ASP A 249 20.31 10.79 15.37
CA ASP A 249 19.66 9.49 15.70
C ASP A 249 18.71 9.61 16.91
N PHE A 250 17.87 10.65 16.91
CA PHE A 250 16.94 10.91 18.00
C PHE A 250 15.77 9.92 17.99
N THR A 251 15.87 8.88 18.81
CA THR A 251 14.96 7.73 18.81
C THR A 251 14.56 7.32 20.23
N PRO A 252 13.48 6.54 20.41
CA PRO A 252 13.07 6.06 21.74
C PRO A 252 14.13 5.26 22.49
N TRP A 253 15.02 4.55 21.76
CA TRP A 253 16.07 3.76 22.39
C TRP A 253 17.24 4.61 22.87
N ASN A 254 17.47 5.80 22.29
CA ASN A 254 18.54 6.73 22.68
C ASN A 254 18.09 7.78 23.73
N CYS A 255 16.87 7.64 24.26
CA CYS A 255 16.27 8.60 25.20
C CYS A 255 15.78 7.95 26.50
N TYR A 256 15.99 8.61 27.63
CA TYR A 256 15.43 8.24 28.94
C TYR A 256 14.62 9.40 29.53
N VAL A 257 13.36 9.17 29.88
CA VAL A 257 12.51 10.17 30.53
C VAL A 257 12.70 10.11 32.05
N LYS A 258 13.06 11.25 32.66
CA LYS A 258 13.25 11.45 34.11
C LYS A 258 12.43 12.65 34.59
N GLY A 259 11.19 12.39 35.02
CA GLY A 259 10.25 13.48 35.30
C GLY A 259 10.05 14.34 34.04
N ASP A 260 10.37 15.62 34.14
CA ASP A 260 10.27 16.60 33.05
C ASP A 260 11.57 16.79 32.24
N VAL A 261 12.63 16.04 32.56
CA VAL A 261 13.93 16.11 31.87
C VAL A 261 14.13 14.88 30.99
N LEU A 262 14.62 15.11 29.76
CA LEU A 262 15.03 14.03 28.85
C LEU A 262 16.53 13.75 28.93
N GLY A 263 16.91 12.54 29.32
CA GLY A 263 18.28 12.04 29.15
C GLY A 263 18.52 11.60 27.71
N ILE A 264 19.50 12.19 27.03
CA ILE A 264 19.83 11.91 25.62
C ILE A 264 21.30 11.47 25.52
N TYR A 265 21.56 10.35 24.86
CA TYR A 265 22.91 9.83 24.63
C TYR A 265 23.08 9.35 23.18
N ASP A 266 24.32 9.04 22.80
CA ASP A 266 24.71 8.63 21.44
C ASP A 266 24.79 9.78 20.43
N TRP A 267 25.55 10.82 20.79
CA TRP A 267 25.66 12.08 20.03
C TRP A 267 26.62 12.02 18.83
N GLU A 268 27.08 10.83 18.44
CA GLU A 268 28.09 10.66 17.38
C GLU A 268 27.60 11.11 15.99
N LEU A 269 26.29 11.02 15.75
CA LEU A 269 25.66 11.43 14.49
C LEU A 269 25.18 12.89 14.48
N ALA A 270 25.35 13.61 15.59
CA ALA A 270 24.85 14.97 15.70
C ALA A 270 25.56 15.93 14.73
N SER A 271 24.80 16.87 14.18
CA SER A 271 25.26 17.80 13.15
C SER A 271 24.40 19.05 13.06
N ALA A 272 25.04 20.17 12.71
CA ALA A 272 24.41 21.46 12.41
C ALA A 272 23.88 21.56 10.96
N GLU A 273 24.25 20.59 10.11
CA GLU A 273 23.91 20.56 8.68
C GLU A 273 22.61 19.78 8.38
N ARG A 274 21.69 19.73 9.34
CA ARG A 274 20.43 18.97 9.24
C ARG A 274 19.25 19.92 9.03
N PRO A 275 18.22 19.53 8.26
CA PRO A 275 17.04 20.34 8.07
C PRO A 275 16.30 20.52 9.40
N LYS A 276 15.70 21.69 9.60
CA LYS A 276 14.85 22.00 10.75
C LYS A 276 13.79 20.92 10.94
N GLY A 277 13.66 20.45 12.18
CA GLY A 277 12.71 19.38 12.54
C GLY A 277 13.21 17.96 12.27
N PHE A 278 14.48 17.76 11.85
CA PHE A 278 15.03 16.44 11.56
C PHE A 278 14.74 15.40 12.66
N ASP A 279 15.14 15.68 13.91
CA ASP A 279 14.98 14.73 15.02
C ASP A 279 13.51 14.43 15.37
N PHE A 280 12.61 15.40 15.14
CA PHE A 280 11.18 15.21 15.32
C PHE A 280 10.62 14.19 14.32
N PHE A 281 10.92 14.35 13.03
CA PHE A 281 10.53 13.38 12.01
C PHE A 281 11.23 12.04 12.22
N HIS A 282 12.52 12.07 12.57
CA HIS A 282 13.32 10.88 12.80
C HIS A 282 12.73 10.00 13.89
N PHE A 283 12.39 10.58 15.04
CA PHE A 283 11.77 9.85 16.14
C PHE A 283 10.50 9.14 15.70
N ILE A 284 9.57 9.87 15.08
CA ILE A 284 8.24 9.34 14.72
C ILE A 284 8.37 8.27 13.62
N ILE A 285 9.17 8.53 12.60
CA ILE A 285 9.34 7.61 11.46
C ILE A 285 10.08 6.35 11.88
N GLN A 286 11.22 6.47 12.58
CA GLN A 286 11.99 5.30 13.01
C GLN A 286 11.19 4.42 13.98
N LYS A 287 10.51 5.00 14.97
CA LYS A 287 9.62 4.26 15.86
C LYS A 287 8.46 3.64 15.09
N GLY A 288 7.85 4.39 14.17
CA GLY A 288 6.75 3.92 13.32
C GLY A 288 7.12 2.68 12.53
N VAL A 289 8.29 2.68 11.90
CA VAL A 289 8.75 1.60 11.03
C VAL A 289 9.35 0.43 11.81
N LEU A 290 10.30 0.70 12.72
CA LEU A 290 11.14 -0.33 13.33
C LEU A 290 10.50 -0.98 14.56
N ILE A 291 9.70 -0.25 15.32
CA ILE A 291 9.01 -0.78 16.51
C ILE A 291 7.58 -1.20 16.14
N ASN A 292 6.79 -0.25 15.61
CA ASN A 292 5.35 -0.46 15.45
C ASN A 292 4.95 -1.16 14.15
N ARG A 293 5.84 -1.17 13.15
CA ARG A 293 5.56 -1.70 11.80
C ARG A 293 4.33 -1.03 11.16
N ASN A 294 4.15 0.26 11.44
CA ASN A 294 3.06 1.08 10.94
C ASN A 294 3.24 1.36 9.44
N SER A 295 2.13 1.52 8.71
CA SER A 295 2.14 2.04 7.35
C SER A 295 2.42 3.54 7.32
N TRP A 296 2.87 4.05 6.17
CA TRP A 296 3.12 5.48 6.00
C TRP A 296 1.89 6.32 6.34
N LYS A 297 0.69 5.90 5.92
CA LYS A 297 -0.59 6.54 6.27
C LYS A 297 -0.74 6.81 7.78
N ARG A 298 -0.36 5.85 8.63
CA ARG A 298 -0.43 6.02 10.10
C ARG A 298 0.70 6.90 10.63
N ILE A 299 1.91 6.75 10.09
CA ILE A 299 3.08 7.54 10.47
C ILE A 299 2.84 9.02 10.15
N PHE A 300 2.35 9.32 8.94
CA PHE A 300 2.05 10.68 8.51
C PHE A 300 0.95 11.33 9.37
N LYS A 301 -0.08 10.57 9.75
CA LYS A 301 -1.08 11.03 10.72
C LYS A 301 -0.45 11.39 12.08
N GLU A 302 0.45 10.55 12.61
CA GLU A 302 1.17 10.83 13.85
C GLU A 302 2.05 12.09 13.72
N ILE A 303 2.71 12.30 12.57
CA ILE A 303 3.48 13.53 12.29
C ILE A 303 2.58 14.77 12.38
N ILE A 304 1.41 14.77 11.73
CA ILE A 304 0.46 15.90 11.76
C ILE A 304 -0.03 16.16 13.18
N GLU A 305 -0.40 15.12 13.93
CA GLU A 305 -0.88 15.24 15.31
C GLU A 305 0.20 15.82 16.23
N LYS A 306 1.43 15.31 16.15
CA LYS A 306 2.54 15.74 17.01
C LYS A 306 3.15 17.07 16.59
N ASN A 307 3.03 17.48 15.32
CA ASN A 307 3.44 18.80 14.85
C ASN A 307 2.76 19.92 15.66
N LYS A 308 1.47 19.75 16.01
CA LYS A 308 0.70 20.70 16.81
C LYS A 308 1.28 20.94 18.21
N MET A 309 2.07 20.00 18.74
CA MET A 309 2.67 20.09 20.07
C MET A 309 3.98 20.88 20.11
N LEU A 310 4.77 20.86 19.02
CA LEU A 310 6.14 21.38 19.01
C LEU A 310 6.28 22.60 18.09
N PHE A 311 6.11 22.38 16.79
CA PHE A 311 6.41 23.39 15.79
C PHE A 311 5.20 24.19 15.35
N LYS A 312 4.01 23.58 15.36
CA LYS A 312 2.77 24.15 14.82
C LYS A 312 2.95 24.65 13.39
N PHE A 313 3.75 23.95 12.58
CA PHE A 313 3.94 24.29 11.18
C PHE A 313 2.61 24.21 10.44
N GLU A 314 2.36 25.18 9.57
CA GLU A 314 1.31 25.09 8.56
C GLU A 314 1.61 23.95 7.57
N GLU A 315 0.59 23.48 6.85
CA GLU A 315 0.69 22.28 6.03
C GLU A 315 1.86 22.31 5.01
N ASN A 316 2.03 23.44 4.32
CA ASN A 316 3.09 23.61 3.33
C ASN A 316 4.49 23.66 3.97
N GLU A 317 4.63 24.30 5.13
CA GLU A 317 5.90 24.35 5.87
C GLU A 317 6.27 22.95 6.41
N LEU A 318 5.30 22.22 6.96
CA LEU A 318 5.49 20.85 7.43
C LEU A 318 5.96 19.93 6.30
N LYS A 319 5.30 20.00 5.14
CA LYS A 319 5.67 19.22 3.94
C LYS A 319 7.06 19.59 3.45
N LYS A 320 7.43 20.88 3.45
CA LYS A 320 8.79 21.32 3.07
C LYS A 320 9.86 20.73 3.99
N HIS A 321 9.71 20.84 5.31
CA HIS A 321 10.69 20.28 6.24
C HIS A 321 10.74 18.75 6.19
N LEU A 322 9.58 18.09 6.02
CA LEU A 322 9.51 16.64 5.84
C LEU A 322 10.19 16.19 4.54
N LYS A 323 10.06 16.95 3.44
CA LYS A 323 10.74 16.69 2.15
C LYS A 323 12.25 16.59 2.36
N PHE A 324 12.85 17.61 2.98
CA PHE A 324 14.31 17.63 3.18
C PHE A 324 14.78 16.63 4.23
N TYR A 325 13.97 16.33 5.25
CA TYR A 325 14.26 15.20 6.15
C TYR A 325 14.33 13.89 5.35
N LEU A 326 13.31 13.57 4.55
CA LEU A 326 13.26 12.35 3.78
C LEU A 326 14.41 12.28 2.77
N LEU A 327 14.68 13.35 2.01
CA LEU A 327 15.77 13.36 1.05
C LEU A 327 17.13 13.15 1.72
N THR A 328 17.48 13.96 2.73
CA THR A 328 18.78 13.81 3.40
C THR A 328 18.96 12.44 4.06
N HIS A 329 17.90 11.92 4.68
CA HIS A 329 17.93 10.62 5.34
C HIS A 329 18.03 9.47 4.34
N ILE A 330 17.19 9.47 3.30
CA ILE A 330 17.16 8.39 2.31
C ILE A 330 18.46 8.35 1.53
N LEU A 331 18.94 9.48 0.99
CA LEU A 331 20.17 9.50 0.18
C LEU A 331 21.38 8.98 0.99
N ASN A 332 21.52 9.42 2.24
CA ASN A 332 22.57 8.95 3.13
C ASN A 332 22.49 7.43 3.39
N TYR A 333 21.29 6.91 3.70
CA TYR A 333 21.15 5.50 4.04
C TYR A 333 21.16 4.58 2.83
N LEU A 334 20.74 5.02 1.64
CA LEU A 334 20.91 4.23 0.42
C LEU A 334 22.40 3.97 0.15
N LYS A 335 23.26 4.97 0.35
CA LYS A 335 24.72 4.78 0.23
C LYS A 335 25.27 3.80 1.27
N ILE A 336 24.80 3.91 2.52
CA ILE A 336 25.20 2.97 3.58
C ILE A 336 24.74 1.55 3.23
N TYR A 337 23.50 1.37 2.78
CA TYR A 337 22.97 0.05 2.44
C TYR A 337 23.65 -0.53 1.21
N SER A 338 24.02 0.28 0.22
CA SER A 338 24.74 -0.20 -0.97
C SER A 338 26.13 -0.75 -0.64
N GLN A 339 26.74 -0.28 0.45
CA GLN A 339 28.05 -0.75 0.93
C GLN A 339 27.96 -1.96 1.88
N GLN A 340 26.76 -2.34 2.32
CA GLN A 340 26.57 -3.50 3.18
C GLN A 340 26.49 -4.79 2.36
N GLU A 341 27.28 -5.80 2.74
CA GLU A 341 27.23 -7.13 2.11
C GLU A 341 25.87 -7.79 2.32
N GLU A 342 25.35 -7.76 3.55
CA GLU A 342 24.07 -8.33 3.92
C GLU A 342 23.13 -7.29 4.53
N TRP A 343 21.85 -7.36 4.15
CA TRP A 343 20.82 -6.49 4.71
C TRP A 343 20.05 -7.19 5.81
N HIS A 344 19.93 -6.49 6.94
CA HIS A 344 18.94 -6.86 7.94
C HIS A 344 17.52 -6.60 7.39
N ILE A 345 16.55 -7.42 7.79
CA ILE A 345 15.14 -7.33 7.33
C ILE A 345 14.52 -5.93 7.52
N GLN A 346 15.03 -5.14 8.48
CA GLN A 346 14.63 -3.75 8.73
C GLN A 346 14.87 -2.81 7.54
N VAL A 347 15.91 -3.06 6.73
CA VAL A 347 16.20 -2.27 5.52
C VAL A 347 15.02 -2.30 4.57
N HIS A 348 14.44 -3.49 4.32
CA HIS A 348 13.28 -3.62 3.46
C HIS A 348 12.04 -2.89 4.00
N TRP A 349 11.87 -2.82 5.33
CA TRP A 349 10.75 -2.08 5.94
C TRP A 349 10.90 -0.58 5.76
N LEU A 350 12.13 -0.08 5.88
CA LEU A 350 12.48 1.32 5.66
C LEU A 350 12.30 1.70 4.19
N LEU A 351 12.90 0.95 3.26
CA LEU A 351 12.78 1.19 1.80
C LEU A 351 11.31 1.26 1.37
N LYS A 352 10.48 0.32 1.83
CA LYS A 352 9.03 0.31 1.55
C LYS A 352 8.37 1.60 2.04
N THR A 353 8.63 1.99 3.29
CA THR A 353 7.99 3.18 3.89
C THR A 353 8.48 4.45 3.20
N TRP A 354 9.77 4.53 2.85
CA TRP A 354 10.34 5.66 2.15
C TRP A 354 9.77 5.81 0.75
N SER A 355 9.63 4.73 -0.02
CA SER A 355 9.02 4.80 -1.36
C SER A 355 7.58 5.35 -1.30
N GLU A 356 6.78 4.89 -0.33
CA GLU A 356 5.41 5.41 -0.12
C GLU A 356 5.42 6.87 0.37
N ALA A 357 6.37 7.25 1.22
CA ALA A 357 6.48 8.62 1.75
C ALA A 357 6.80 9.66 0.67
N LEU A 358 7.62 9.30 -0.31
CA LEU A 358 8.00 10.19 -1.42
C LEU A 358 6.81 10.56 -2.31
N ASN A 359 5.73 9.76 -2.30
CA ASN A 359 4.52 10.05 -3.09
C ASN A 359 3.91 11.42 -2.76
N LEU A 360 4.08 11.92 -1.52
CA LEU A 360 3.62 13.25 -1.09
C LEU A 360 4.19 14.40 -1.94
N PHE A 361 5.32 14.19 -2.61
CA PHE A 361 6.03 15.22 -3.37
C PHE A 361 5.97 14.99 -4.89
N LEU A 362 5.20 13.99 -5.34
CA LEU A 362 5.13 13.59 -6.75
C LEU A 362 3.72 13.72 -7.34
N THR A 363 2.74 14.19 -6.57
CA THR A 363 1.36 14.33 -7.04
C THR A 363 1.18 15.39 -8.13
N LYS A 364 2.19 16.24 -8.38
CA LYS A 364 2.21 17.19 -9.51
C LYS A 364 2.59 16.53 -10.82
N SER A 365 3.51 15.56 -10.79
CA SER A 365 4.03 14.88 -11.97
C SER A 365 3.30 13.58 -12.27
N ASN A 366 2.68 12.97 -11.26
CA ASN A 366 2.08 11.65 -11.36
C ASN A 366 0.71 11.58 -10.71
N THR A 367 -0.14 10.75 -11.30
CA THR A 367 -1.43 10.41 -10.70
C THR A 367 -1.27 9.45 -9.52
N GLU A 368 -2.25 9.40 -8.61
CA GLU A 368 -2.21 8.46 -7.48
C GLU A 368 -2.17 7.00 -7.97
N ARG A 369 -2.83 6.70 -9.09
CA ARG A 369 -2.78 5.38 -9.72
C ARG A 369 -1.37 5.04 -10.18
N GLU A 370 -0.70 5.96 -10.86
CA GLU A 370 0.69 5.80 -11.32
C GLU A 370 1.64 5.52 -10.15
N LEU A 371 1.59 6.35 -9.11
CA LEU A 371 2.43 6.20 -7.91
C LEU A 371 2.16 4.87 -7.19
N LEU A 372 0.89 4.46 -7.13
CA LEU A 372 0.53 3.17 -6.54
C LEU A 372 1.10 2.00 -7.34
N ILE A 373 1.14 2.06 -8.67
CA ILE A 373 1.73 1.01 -9.50
C ILE A 373 3.24 0.90 -9.23
N MET A 374 3.93 2.04 -9.12
CA MET A 374 5.35 2.07 -8.73
C MET A 374 5.57 1.39 -7.37
N ASP A 375 4.73 1.71 -6.36
CA ASP A 375 4.83 1.12 -5.03
C ASP A 375 4.54 -0.40 -5.01
N ILE A 376 3.59 -0.86 -5.82
CA ILE A 376 3.26 -2.28 -5.95
C ILE A 376 4.51 -3.06 -6.37
N PHE A 377 5.23 -2.57 -7.39
CA PHE A 377 6.42 -3.26 -7.89
C PHE A 377 7.63 -3.14 -6.96
N ASP A 378 7.82 -2.01 -6.27
CA ASP A 378 8.85 -1.90 -5.24
C ASP A 378 8.58 -2.87 -4.07
N ASN A 379 7.33 -2.99 -3.63
CA ASN A 379 6.95 -3.91 -2.56
C ASN A 379 7.07 -5.40 -2.96
N LEU A 380 6.94 -5.71 -4.26
CA LEU A 380 7.15 -7.05 -4.82
C LEU A 380 8.61 -7.35 -5.18
N TYR A 381 9.50 -6.36 -5.16
CA TYR A 381 10.83 -6.45 -5.78
C TYR A 381 11.64 -7.67 -5.32
N HIS A 382 11.66 -7.97 -4.02
CA HIS A 382 12.35 -9.14 -3.46
C HIS A 382 11.50 -10.41 -3.38
N GLN A 383 10.27 -10.38 -3.86
CA GLN A 383 9.34 -11.50 -3.80
C GLN A 383 9.37 -12.31 -5.09
N LYS A 384 8.96 -13.58 -5.00
CA LYS A 384 8.74 -14.45 -6.17
C LYS A 384 7.35 -14.19 -6.74
N TYR A 385 7.31 -13.72 -7.98
CA TYR A 385 6.10 -13.48 -8.78
C TYR A 385 6.47 -13.43 -10.27
N ALA A 386 5.49 -13.46 -11.16
CA ALA A 386 5.68 -13.18 -12.58
C ALA A 386 4.43 -12.48 -13.15
N THR A 387 4.57 -11.30 -13.74
CA THR A 387 3.47 -10.66 -14.47
C THR A 387 3.24 -11.33 -15.82
N LEU A 388 1.98 -11.40 -16.24
CA LEU A 388 1.58 -11.93 -17.54
C LEU A 388 1.25 -10.77 -18.47
N LYS A 389 1.77 -10.78 -19.70
CA LYS A 389 1.47 -9.78 -20.75
C LYS A 389 1.78 -8.31 -20.35
N PHE A 390 2.62 -8.09 -19.35
CA PHE A 390 2.98 -6.75 -18.90
C PHE A 390 3.91 -6.07 -19.90
N HIS A 391 3.76 -4.76 -20.10
CA HIS A 391 4.55 -4.02 -21.08
C HIS A 391 6.02 -3.88 -20.67
N ASN A 392 6.88 -3.65 -21.65
CA ASN A 392 8.30 -3.35 -21.44
C ASN A 392 8.58 -1.84 -21.43
N GLU A 393 7.73 -1.10 -20.73
CA GLU A 393 7.74 0.35 -20.50
C GLU A 393 7.65 0.65 -19.00
N GLU A 394 7.83 1.92 -18.62
CA GLU A 394 7.76 2.37 -17.22
C GLU A 394 6.45 1.87 -16.58
N PRO A 395 6.49 1.21 -15.40
CA PRO A 395 5.33 0.54 -14.80
C PRO A 395 4.09 1.44 -14.69
N GLU A 396 4.27 2.71 -14.38
CA GLU A 396 3.19 3.66 -14.20
C GLU A 396 2.48 4.06 -15.50
N LYS A 397 3.09 3.83 -16.68
CA LYS A 397 2.48 4.08 -18.00
C LYS A 397 1.41 3.05 -18.39
N LEU A 398 1.07 2.12 -17.49
CA LEU A 398 -0.01 1.18 -17.68
C LEU A 398 -1.31 1.91 -18.03
N GLN A 399 -1.91 1.57 -19.19
CA GLN A 399 -3.13 2.18 -19.68
C GLN A 399 -4.27 2.11 -18.62
N LEU A 400 -5.14 3.11 -18.59
CA LEU A 400 -6.22 3.23 -17.58
C LEU A 400 -7.15 2.00 -17.53
N ASN A 401 -7.43 1.41 -18.70
CA ASN A 401 -8.31 0.24 -18.82
C ASN A 401 -7.57 -1.10 -18.72
N SER A 402 -6.24 -1.08 -18.53
CA SER A 402 -5.44 -2.28 -18.34
C SER A 402 -5.37 -2.68 -16.87
N ASP A 403 -5.37 -3.98 -16.67
CA ASP A 403 -5.16 -4.69 -15.42
C ASP A 403 -3.70 -5.14 -15.27
N ILE A 404 -3.36 -5.54 -14.05
CA ILE A 404 -2.10 -6.20 -13.74
C ILE A 404 -2.39 -7.67 -13.44
N ASP A 405 -2.20 -8.52 -14.45
CA ASP A 405 -2.20 -9.96 -14.29
C ASP A 405 -0.87 -10.44 -13.73
N MET A 406 -0.86 -11.09 -12.56
CA MET A 406 0.37 -11.64 -11.99
C MET A 406 0.19 -13.00 -11.35
N LEU A 407 1.13 -13.90 -11.63
CA LEU A 407 1.32 -15.16 -10.94
C LEU A 407 2.01 -14.91 -9.60
N ILE A 408 1.38 -15.33 -8.51
CA ILE A 408 1.85 -15.07 -7.16
C ILE A 408 1.37 -16.14 -6.18
N SER A 409 2.18 -16.45 -5.17
CA SER A 409 1.77 -17.38 -4.11
C SER A 409 0.62 -16.80 -3.27
N SER A 410 -0.22 -17.65 -2.67
CA SER A 410 -1.33 -17.18 -1.80
C SER A 410 -0.83 -16.32 -0.65
N HIS A 411 0.31 -16.68 -0.05
CA HIS A 411 0.93 -15.91 1.05
C HIS A 411 1.34 -14.50 0.61
N ASN A 412 1.99 -14.38 -0.55
CA ASN A 412 2.41 -13.08 -1.07
C ASN A 412 1.20 -12.26 -1.58
N ALA A 413 0.15 -12.91 -2.10
CA ALA A 413 -1.09 -12.23 -2.46
C ALA A 413 -1.78 -11.60 -1.24
N GLU A 414 -1.84 -12.31 -0.11
CA GLU A 414 -2.41 -11.78 1.14
C GLU A 414 -1.58 -10.61 1.69
N LYS A 415 -0.25 -10.69 1.61
CA LYS A 415 0.64 -9.57 1.95
C LYS A 415 0.41 -8.36 1.04
N MET A 416 0.23 -8.57 -0.27
CA MET A 416 -0.07 -7.51 -1.23
C MET A 416 -1.40 -6.85 -0.91
N ILE A 417 -2.46 -7.63 -0.67
CA ILE A 417 -3.78 -7.12 -0.27
C ILE A 417 -3.68 -6.29 1.02
N LYS A 418 -2.94 -6.76 2.03
CA LYS A 418 -2.71 -6.01 3.26
C LYS A 418 -2.01 -4.67 2.98
N PHE A 419 -0.97 -4.69 2.15
CA PHE A 419 -0.26 -3.49 1.74
C PHE A 419 -1.20 -2.48 1.05
N LEU A 420 -2.01 -2.92 0.08
CA LEU A 420 -2.95 -2.05 -0.63
C LEU A 420 -3.98 -1.40 0.29
N LYS A 421 -4.49 -2.15 1.29
CA LYS A 421 -5.43 -1.61 2.29
C LYS A 421 -4.80 -0.57 3.21
N GLU A 422 -3.50 -0.65 3.43
CA GLU A 422 -2.75 0.21 4.36
C GLU A 422 -2.13 1.45 3.69
N SER A 423 -2.12 1.50 2.35
CA SER A 423 -1.54 2.58 1.54
C SER A 423 -2.25 3.92 1.74
N SER A 424 -1.49 5.01 1.73
CA SER A 424 -2.03 6.38 1.79
C SER A 424 -2.78 6.79 0.52
N LEU A 425 -2.41 6.23 -0.64
CA LEU A 425 -3.00 6.56 -1.95
C LEU A 425 -4.36 5.88 -2.19
N VAL A 426 -4.73 4.93 -1.33
CA VAL A 426 -5.90 4.08 -1.53
C VAL A 426 -7.06 4.53 -0.64
N LYS A 427 -8.21 4.80 -1.27
CA LYS A 427 -9.51 5.06 -0.62
C LYS A 427 -10.18 3.74 -0.24
N LYS A 428 -10.25 2.79 -1.17
CA LYS A 428 -10.98 1.53 -1.00
C LYS A 428 -10.34 0.37 -1.75
N VAL A 429 -10.41 -0.82 -1.15
CA VAL A 429 -10.00 -2.09 -1.77
C VAL A 429 -11.13 -3.09 -1.71
N THR A 430 -11.61 -3.54 -2.86
CA THR A 430 -12.62 -4.59 -2.99
C THR A 430 -11.95 -5.87 -3.48
N ILE A 431 -12.28 -7.01 -2.88
CA ILE A 431 -11.60 -8.29 -3.12
C ILE A 431 -12.63 -9.36 -3.44
N ALA A 432 -12.46 -10.03 -4.57
CA ALA A 432 -13.16 -11.27 -4.88
C ALA A 432 -12.19 -12.45 -4.85
N LYS A 433 -12.37 -13.35 -3.87
CA LYS A 433 -11.54 -14.55 -3.70
C LYS A 433 -12.14 -15.71 -4.49
N LYS A 434 -11.53 -16.04 -5.62
CA LYS A 434 -11.84 -17.25 -6.39
C LYS A 434 -10.96 -18.41 -5.91
N SER A 435 -11.23 -19.62 -6.40
CA SER A 435 -10.45 -20.80 -6.06
C SER A 435 -9.02 -20.81 -6.59
N PHE A 436 -8.73 -19.98 -7.60
CA PHE A 436 -7.46 -19.95 -8.32
C PHE A 436 -6.79 -18.56 -8.34
N MET A 437 -7.47 -17.52 -7.87
CA MET A 437 -6.96 -16.15 -7.85
C MET A 437 -7.69 -15.25 -6.84
N TYR A 438 -7.05 -14.15 -6.47
CA TYR A 438 -7.73 -12.98 -5.91
C TYR A 438 -7.88 -11.92 -7.00
N VAL A 439 -9.10 -11.45 -7.24
CA VAL A 439 -9.36 -10.26 -8.04
C VAL A 439 -9.44 -9.08 -7.08
N VAL A 440 -8.52 -8.14 -7.21
CA VAL A 440 -8.39 -6.99 -6.32
C VAL A 440 -8.68 -5.73 -7.12
N ARG A 441 -9.75 -5.02 -6.76
CA ARG A 441 -10.06 -3.70 -7.29
C ARG A 441 -9.65 -2.66 -6.27
N VAL A 442 -8.78 -1.75 -6.68
CA VAL A 442 -8.31 -0.64 -5.87
C VAL A 442 -8.90 0.65 -6.41
N ILE A 443 -9.43 1.48 -5.51
CA ILE A 443 -9.92 2.82 -5.79
C ILE A 443 -9.03 3.79 -5.02
N THR A 444 -8.39 4.71 -5.75
CA THR A 444 -7.53 5.75 -5.18
C THR A 444 -8.35 6.90 -4.57
N GLN A 445 -7.72 7.87 -3.90
CA GLN A 445 -8.44 9.01 -3.31
C GLN A 445 -9.12 9.87 -4.39
N ASN A 446 -8.46 10.02 -5.54
CA ASN A 446 -8.98 10.68 -6.74
C ASN A 446 -9.91 9.81 -7.61
N GLN A 447 -10.43 8.69 -7.07
CA GLN A 447 -11.44 7.83 -7.70
C GLN A 447 -10.98 7.08 -8.97
N GLN A 448 -9.67 7.01 -9.24
CA GLN A 448 -9.12 6.15 -10.29
C GLN A 448 -9.16 4.68 -9.88
N ILE A 449 -9.36 3.80 -10.85
CA ILE A 449 -9.42 2.35 -10.63
C ILE A 449 -8.12 1.69 -11.09
N LEU A 450 -7.60 0.79 -10.24
CA LEU A 450 -6.56 -0.18 -10.60
C LEU A 450 -7.06 -1.59 -10.29
N ASN A 451 -7.04 -2.46 -11.29
CA ASN A 451 -7.42 -3.86 -11.14
C ASN A 451 -6.16 -4.75 -11.13
N LEU A 452 -6.06 -5.63 -10.14
CA LEU A 452 -5.00 -6.63 -10.02
C LEU A 452 -5.60 -8.02 -9.98
N ASP A 453 -5.14 -8.90 -10.87
CA ASP A 453 -5.45 -10.33 -10.84
C ASP A 453 -4.26 -11.08 -10.25
N LEU A 454 -4.37 -11.42 -8.96
CA LEU A 454 -3.35 -12.15 -8.22
C LEU A 454 -3.62 -13.66 -8.39
N ILE A 455 -3.03 -14.25 -9.42
CA ILE A 455 -3.31 -15.61 -9.90
C ILE A 455 -2.42 -16.64 -9.20
N GLN A 456 -3.02 -17.65 -8.58
CA GLN A 456 -2.32 -18.80 -7.99
C GLN A 456 -2.25 -20.00 -8.93
N ASN A 457 -3.29 -20.22 -9.74
CA ASN A 457 -3.36 -21.33 -10.70
C ASN A 457 -3.91 -20.86 -12.05
N LEU A 458 -3.29 -21.30 -13.13
CA LEU A 458 -3.73 -20.98 -14.50
C LEU A 458 -4.78 -21.99 -14.95
N LYS A 459 -6.04 -21.61 -14.80
CA LYS A 459 -7.18 -22.47 -15.13
C LYS A 459 -8.06 -21.89 -16.23
N TRP A 460 -8.53 -22.76 -17.11
CA TRP A 460 -9.64 -22.50 -18.01
C TRP A 460 -10.82 -23.36 -17.56
N LYS A 461 -11.88 -22.71 -17.06
CA LYS A 461 -12.97 -23.37 -16.33
C LYS A 461 -12.41 -24.22 -15.17
N ASN A 462 -12.56 -25.54 -15.25
CA ASN A 462 -12.12 -26.51 -14.27
C ASN A 462 -10.78 -27.19 -14.63
N LEU A 463 -10.14 -26.83 -15.75
CA LEU A 463 -8.90 -27.44 -16.22
C LEU A 463 -7.72 -26.51 -16.00
N GLU A 464 -6.68 -27.00 -15.34
CA GLU A 464 -5.38 -26.31 -15.23
C GLU A 464 -4.56 -26.55 -16.49
N PHE A 465 -4.18 -25.47 -17.18
CA PHE A 465 -3.49 -25.57 -18.48
C PHE A 465 -1.98 -25.36 -18.38
N LEU A 466 -1.51 -24.58 -17.39
CA LEU A 466 -0.10 -24.32 -17.12
C LEU A 466 0.20 -24.30 -15.61
N THR A 467 1.45 -24.62 -15.23
CA THR A 467 1.90 -24.63 -13.84
C THR A 467 2.42 -23.26 -13.43
N ALA A 468 1.69 -22.52 -12.59
CA ALA A 468 2.10 -21.17 -12.18
C ALA A 468 3.48 -21.13 -11.49
N LYS A 469 3.82 -22.15 -10.69
CA LYS A 469 5.11 -22.24 -9.99
C LYS A 469 6.31 -22.32 -10.94
N GLU A 470 6.14 -22.98 -12.09
CA GLU A 470 7.21 -23.11 -13.09
C GLU A 470 7.48 -21.76 -13.76
N ILE A 471 6.43 -21.07 -14.18
CA ILE A 471 6.53 -19.74 -14.80
C ILE A 471 7.15 -18.73 -13.81
N ILE A 472 6.78 -18.77 -12.53
CA ILE A 472 7.40 -17.91 -11.50
C ILE A 472 8.90 -18.22 -11.36
N ARG A 473 9.32 -19.49 -11.51
CA ARG A 473 10.74 -19.89 -11.45
C ARG A 473 11.51 -19.44 -12.68
N HIS A 474 10.86 -19.39 -13.84
CA HIS A 474 11.42 -18.96 -15.13
C HIS A 474 11.22 -17.47 -15.41
N ALA A 475 10.76 -16.69 -14.42
CA ALA A 475 10.50 -15.27 -14.60
C ALA A 475 11.80 -14.50 -14.88
N GLU A 476 11.73 -13.58 -15.84
CA GLU A 476 12.82 -12.70 -16.25
C GLU A 476 12.56 -11.29 -15.69
N ILE A 477 13.62 -10.51 -15.48
CA ILE A 477 13.52 -9.14 -14.99
C ILE A 477 13.62 -8.19 -16.19
N ASN A 478 12.63 -7.32 -16.37
CA ASN A 478 12.66 -6.31 -17.44
C ASN A 478 13.55 -5.10 -17.06
N LYS A 479 13.72 -4.15 -17.98
CA LYS A 479 14.56 -2.95 -17.78
C LYS A 479 14.13 -2.03 -16.62
N PHE A 480 12.94 -2.24 -16.05
CA PHE A 480 12.41 -1.49 -14.91
C PHE A 480 12.37 -2.32 -13.62
N GLY A 481 13.03 -3.47 -13.59
CA GLY A 481 13.10 -4.33 -12.40
C GLY A 481 11.84 -5.15 -12.14
N ILE A 482 10.94 -5.28 -13.12
CA ILE A 482 9.68 -6.04 -12.97
C ILE A 482 9.91 -7.48 -13.43
N LYS A 483 9.50 -8.44 -12.60
CA LYS A 483 9.52 -9.86 -12.96
C LYS A 483 8.36 -10.19 -13.91
N THR A 484 8.69 -10.47 -15.17
CA THR A 484 7.75 -10.87 -16.23
C THR A 484 7.91 -12.35 -16.55
N ALA A 485 6.84 -13.01 -17.00
CA ALA A 485 6.98 -14.36 -17.56
C ALA A 485 7.93 -14.36 -18.78
N SER A 486 8.73 -15.42 -18.94
CA SER A 486 9.62 -15.58 -20.10
C SER A 486 8.84 -15.48 -21.42
N GLN A 487 9.52 -15.16 -22.52
CA GLN A 487 8.86 -15.09 -23.84
C GLN A 487 8.19 -16.42 -24.20
N LYS A 488 8.86 -17.55 -23.90
CA LYS A 488 8.32 -18.90 -24.13
C LYS A 488 7.07 -19.19 -23.30
N ASP A 489 7.06 -18.84 -22.02
CA ASP A 489 5.89 -19.06 -21.16
C ASP A 489 4.75 -18.11 -21.51
N THR A 490 5.07 -16.87 -21.90
CA THR A 490 4.10 -15.90 -22.41
C THR A 490 3.45 -16.43 -23.68
N ALA A 491 4.22 -16.96 -24.63
CA ALA A 491 3.70 -17.57 -25.86
C ALA A 491 2.77 -18.75 -25.56
N LYS A 492 3.17 -19.67 -24.66
CA LYS A 492 2.31 -20.78 -24.22
C LYS A 492 1.02 -20.28 -23.56
N TYR A 493 1.12 -19.31 -22.66
CA TYR A 493 -0.03 -18.73 -21.97
C TYR A 493 -1.01 -18.12 -22.97
N LEU A 494 -0.51 -17.32 -23.92
CA LEU A 494 -1.29 -16.71 -24.99
C LEU A 494 -1.97 -17.77 -25.86
N HIS A 495 -1.20 -18.75 -26.34
CA HIS A 495 -1.72 -19.84 -27.16
C HIS A 495 -2.87 -20.58 -26.46
N PHE A 496 -2.67 -21.09 -25.25
CA PHE A 496 -3.75 -21.77 -24.50
C PHE A 496 -4.93 -20.85 -24.22
N PHE A 497 -4.68 -19.60 -23.81
CA PHE A 497 -5.74 -18.65 -23.44
C PHE A 497 -6.68 -18.36 -24.63
N TYR A 498 -6.13 -18.07 -25.80
CA TYR A 498 -6.93 -17.74 -26.98
C TYR A 498 -7.56 -18.98 -27.63
N THR A 499 -6.82 -20.09 -27.75
CA THR A 499 -7.34 -21.35 -28.31
C THR A 499 -8.50 -21.91 -27.48
N LEU A 500 -8.37 -21.94 -26.15
CA LEU A 500 -9.42 -22.46 -25.27
C LEU A 500 -10.67 -21.56 -25.27
N ASN A 501 -10.50 -20.24 -25.37
CA ASN A 501 -11.62 -19.31 -25.50
C ASN A 501 -12.22 -19.26 -26.92
N GLY A 502 -11.58 -19.89 -27.91
CA GLY A 502 -12.05 -19.88 -29.30
C GLY A 502 -11.97 -18.50 -29.94
N SER A 503 -10.95 -17.72 -29.56
CA SER A 503 -10.74 -16.34 -30.03
C SER A 503 -9.41 -16.25 -30.79
N LYS A 504 -9.32 -15.35 -31.76
CA LYS A 504 -8.05 -15.10 -32.49
C LYS A 504 -7.04 -14.41 -31.58
N ILE A 505 -5.76 -14.77 -31.75
CA ILE A 505 -4.66 -14.09 -31.06
C ILE A 505 -4.50 -12.68 -31.67
N PRO A 506 -4.51 -11.60 -30.86
CA PRO A 506 -4.30 -10.24 -31.33
C PRO A 506 -2.97 -10.08 -32.08
N GLU A 507 -2.95 -9.25 -33.12
CA GLU A 507 -1.78 -9.02 -33.99
C GLU A 507 -0.49 -8.77 -33.21
N LYS A 508 -0.54 -7.91 -32.18
CA LYS A 508 0.60 -7.59 -31.30
C LYS A 508 1.24 -8.79 -30.59
N TYR A 509 0.58 -9.95 -30.55
CA TYR A 509 1.07 -11.17 -29.90
C TYR A 509 1.34 -12.30 -30.90
N GLN A 510 0.99 -12.14 -32.18
CA GLN A 510 1.10 -13.22 -33.17
C GLN A 510 2.56 -13.61 -33.39
N GLU A 511 3.45 -12.63 -33.54
CA GLU A 511 4.87 -12.87 -33.77
C GLU A 511 5.51 -13.67 -32.63
N VAL A 512 5.31 -13.25 -31.38
CA VAL A 512 5.85 -13.93 -30.19
C VAL A 512 5.35 -15.37 -30.09
N VAL A 513 4.07 -15.61 -30.43
CA VAL A 513 3.48 -16.95 -30.40
C VAL A 513 4.05 -17.81 -31.53
N GLN A 514 4.11 -17.30 -32.77
CA GLN A 514 4.63 -18.04 -33.93
C GLN A 514 6.09 -18.44 -33.78
N GLN A 515 6.92 -17.57 -33.19
CA GLN A 515 8.33 -17.86 -32.94
C GLN A 515 8.55 -19.00 -31.92
N HIS A 516 7.61 -19.21 -30.99
CA HIS A 516 7.80 -20.12 -29.85
C HIS A 516 6.85 -21.33 -29.85
N ILE A 517 5.81 -21.33 -30.69
CA ILE A 517 4.80 -22.38 -30.80
C ILE A 517 4.67 -22.76 -32.27
N SER A 518 5.19 -23.94 -32.62
CA SER A 518 5.23 -24.44 -34.00
C SER A 518 3.94 -25.17 -34.43
N GLU A 519 3.07 -25.53 -33.49
CA GLU A 519 1.89 -26.37 -33.74
C GLU A 519 0.59 -25.57 -33.69
N ASN A 520 -0.18 -25.61 -34.77
CA ASN A 520 -1.57 -25.13 -34.82
C ASN A 520 -2.52 -26.21 -34.29
N ILE A 521 -2.53 -26.40 -32.97
CA ILE A 521 -3.41 -27.37 -32.32
C ILE A 521 -4.83 -26.80 -32.22
N THR A 522 -5.82 -27.60 -32.57
CA THR A 522 -7.23 -27.21 -32.43
C THR A 522 -7.66 -27.18 -30.96
N LYS A 523 -8.78 -26.51 -30.67
CA LYS A 523 -9.37 -26.50 -29.33
C LYS A 523 -9.73 -27.90 -28.82
N SER A 524 -10.24 -28.78 -29.68
CA SER A 524 -10.61 -30.16 -29.32
C SER A 524 -9.39 -30.97 -28.91
N GLU A 525 -8.31 -30.93 -29.68
CA GLU A 525 -7.06 -31.62 -29.37
C GLU A 525 -6.45 -31.09 -28.08
N THR A 526 -6.42 -29.76 -27.91
CA THR A 526 -5.95 -29.11 -26.68
C THR A 526 -6.71 -29.62 -25.45
N LEU A 527 -8.04 -29.75 -25.53
CA LEU A 527 -8.85 -30.26 -24.43
C LEU A 527 -8.56 -31.73 -24.12
N THR A 528 -8.32 -32.54 -25.14
CA THR A 528 -7.94 -33.96 -24.96
C THR A 528 -6.62 -34.07 -24.22
N ILE A 529 -5.61 -33.29 -24.64
CA ILE A 529 -4.29 -33.24 -23.98
C ILE A 529 -4.44 -32.78 -22.52
N LEU A 530 -5.20 -31.71 -22.27
CA LEU A 530 -5.36 -31.18 -20.92
C LEU A 530 -6.08 -32.15 -19.97
N LYS A 531 -7.09 -32.89 -20.44
CA LYS A 531 -7.78 -33.92 -19.65
C LYS A 531 -6.86 -35.11 -19.30
N GLN A 532 -5.79 -35.32 -20.05
CA GLN A 532 -4.83 -36.37 -19.77
C GLN A 532 -3.82 -36.01 -18.66
N LYS A 533 -3.64 -34.71 -18.34
CA LYS A 533 -2.74 -34.26 -17.27
C LYS A 533 -3.21 -34.72 -15.88
N SER A 534 -2.28 -35.10 -15.01
CA SER A 534 -2.56 -35.56 -13.63
C SER A 534 -3.38 -34.56 -12.81
N ASN A 535 -3.10 -33.26 -12.96
CA ASN A 535 -3.81 -32.17 -12.27
C ASN A 535 -5.28 -32.01 -12.72
N ASN A 536 -5.69 -32.69 -13.79
CA ASN A 536 -7.01 -32.59 -14.41
C ASN A 536 -7.76 -33.93 -14.47
N LYS A 537 -7.29 -34.96 -13.74
CA LYS A 537 -7.92 -36.30 -13.72
C LYS A 537 -8.67 -36.57 -12.42
N ARG A 538 -9.64 -37.50 -12.50
CA ARG A 538 -10.35 -38.12 -11.36
C ARG A 538 -10.84 -37.07 -10.33
N LEU A 539 -10.42 -37.20 -9.07
CA LEU A 539 -10.81 -36.34 -7.95
C LEU A 539 -10.44 -34.87 -8.16
N SER A 540 -9.30 -34.57 -8.81
CA SER A 540 -8.89 -33.20 -9.10
C SER A 540 -9.84 -32.53 -10.08
N LEU A 541 -10.31 -33.25 -11.10
CA LEU A 541 -11.31 -32.75 -12.04
C LEU A 541 -12.63 -32.44 -11.31
N PHE A 542 -13.12 -33.37 -10.50
CA PHE A 542 -14.36 -33.19 -9.73
C PHE A 542 -14.26 -31.98 -8.79
N LYS A 543 -13.18 -31.89 -8.00
CA LYS A 543 -12.89 -30.76 -7.12
C LYS A 543 -12.85 -29.45 -7.89
N ASN A 544 -12.12 -29.40 -9.01
CA ASN A 544 -12.02 -28.18 -9.82
C ASN A 544 -13.37 -27.80 -10.46
N THR A 545 -14.21 -28.76 -10.83
CA THR A 545 -15.56 -28.51 -11.33
C THR A 545 -16.44 -27.88 -10.25
N LEU A 546 -16.44 -28.42 -9.04
CA LEU A 546 -17.22 -27.86 -7.93
C LEU A 546 -16.76 -26.43 -7.59
N LEU A 547 -15.44 -26.22 -7.55
CA LEU A 547 -14.84 -24.91 -7.32
C LEU A 547 -15.20 -23.91 -8.44
N TYR A 548 -15.17 -24.34 -9.71
CA TYR A 548 -15.56 -23.52 -10.86
C TYR A 548 -17.03 -23.08 -10.77
N ILE A 549 -17.94 -24.00 -10.43
CA ILE A 549 -19.37 -23.69 -10.23
C ILE A 549 -19.54 -22.68 -9.10
N ARG A 550 -18.89 -22.90 -7.96
CA ARG A 550 -18.92 -21.97 -6.83
C ARG A 550 -18.40 -20.58 -7.22
N ASP A 551 -17.25 -20.53 -7.89
CA ASP A 551 -16.61 -19.27 -8.30
C ASP A 551 -17.47 -18.48 -9.30
N PHE A 552 -18.28 -19.16 -10.12
CA PHE A 552 -19.19 -18.54 -11.08
C PHE A 552 -20.30 -17.70 -10.42
N PHE A 553 -20.73 -18.07 -9.20
CA PHE A 553 -21.77 -17.38 -8.43
C PHE A 553 -21.21 -16.47 -7.33
N TYR A 554 -19.88 -16.35 -7.23
CA TYR A 554 -19.23 -15.64 -6.13
C TYR A 554 -19.51 -14.14 -6.15
N GLU A 555 -19.46 -13.51 -7.32
CA GLU A 555 -19.55 -12.05 -7.46
C GLU A 555 -20.78 -11.68 -8.30
N LYS A 556 -21.90 -11.39 -7.62
CA LYS A 556 -23.17 -11.01 -8.25
C LYS A 556 -23.06 -9.65 -8.97
N GLY A 557 -23.84 -9.49 -10.03
CA GLY A 557 -24.02 -8.22 -10.72
C GLY A 557 -25.13 -7.39 -10.06
N PHE A 558 -25.59 -6.35 -10.75
CA PHE A 558 -26.70 -5.52 -10.32
C PHE A 558 -27.36 -4.83 -11.52
N THR A 559 -28.53 -4.24 -11.29
CA THR A 559 -29.31 -3.54 -12.30
C THR A 559 -29.12 -2.02 -12.15
N ILE A 560 -28.97 -1.33 -13.28
CA ILE A 560 -28.95 0.13 -13.41
C ILE A 560 -30.08 0.53 -14.35
N THR A 561 -30.79 1.62 -14.08
CA THR A 561 -31.84 2.14 -14.96
C THR A 561 -31.57 3.57 -15.37
N PHE A 562 -31.93 3.90 -16.61
CA PHE A 562 -31.90 5.25 -17.15
C PHE A 562 -33.30 5.68 -17.57
N SER A 563 -33.82 6.71 -16.90
CA SER A 563 -35.11 7.34 -17.18
C SER A 563 -34.90 8.74 -17.76
N GLY A 564 -35.90 9.26 -18.47
CA GLY A 564 -35.82 10.58 -19.11
C GLY A 564 -36.71 10.68 -20.33
N VAL A 565 -37.04 11.91 -20.74
CA VAL A 565 -37.79 12.15 -21.97
C VAL A 565 -36.95 11.81 -23.21
N ASP A 566 -37.61 11.58 -24.35
CA ASP A 566 -36.88 11.39 -25.61
C ASP A 566 -36.22 12.70 -26.03
N GLY A 567 -34.95 12.64 -26.46
CA GLY A 567 -34.11 13.83 -26.68
C GLY A 567 -33.18 14.21 -25.52
N ALA A 568 -33.36 13.61 -24.33
CA ALA A 568 -32.50 13.87 -23.17
C ALA A 568 -31.08 13.23 -23.25
N GLY A 569 -30.73 12.56 -24.34
CA GLY A 569 -29.39 11.97 -24.55
C GLY A 569 -29.13 10.60 -23.90
N LYS A 570 -30.19 9.90 -23.45
CA LYS A 570 -30.08 8.61 -22.73
C LYS A 570 -29.26 7.55 -23.48
N SER A 571 -29.56 7.30 -24.75
CA SER A 571 -28.92 6.21 -25.49
C SER A 571 -27.42 6.42 -25.63
N THR A 572 -26.98 7.67 -25.80
CA THR A 572 -25.55 8.04 -25.81
C THR A 572 -24.91 7.72 -24.47
N VAL A 573 -25.51 8.18 -23.35
CA VAL A 573 -25.00 7.91 -22.00
C VAL A 573 -24.95 6.41 -21.71
N ILE A 574 -25.97 5.64 -22.08
CA ILE A 574 -26.02 4.19 -21.85
C ILE A 574 -24.89 3.46 -22.59
N ASN A 575 -24.61 3.84 -23.83
CA ASN A 575 -23.54 3.22 -24.62
C ASN A 575 -22.17 3.49 -23.97
N GLU A 576 -21.88 4.74 -23.63
CA GLU A 576 -20.63 5.13 -22.97
C GLU A 576 -20.47 4.48 -21.59
N VAL A 577 -21.52 4.49 -20.76
CA VAL A 577 -21.52 3.83 -19.45
C VAL A 577 -21.31 2.33 -19.59
N SER A 578 -21.95 1.69 -20.59
CA SER A 578 -21.75 0.27 -20.88
C SER A 578 -20.28 -0.02 -21.16
N GLU A 579 -19.65 0.77 -22.04
CA GLU A 579 -18.25 0.62 -22.40
C GLU A 579 -17.32 0.86 -21.19
N LEU A 580 -17.58 1.90 -20.40
CA LEU A 580 -16.81 2.21 -19.20
C LEU A 580 -16.91 1.11 -18.14
N ILE A 581 -18.11 0.53 -17.93
CA ILE A 581 -18.30 -0.59 -17.00
C ILE A 581 -17.57 -1.84 -17.50
N GLU A 582 -17.68 -2.16 -18.79
CA GLU A 582 -17.02 -3.33 -19.36
C GLU A 582 -15.49 -3.21 -19.31
N LYS A 583 -14.94 -2.03 -19.60
CA LYS A 583 -13.49 -1.79 -19.62
C LYS A 583 -12.91 -1.57 -18.22
N ARG A 584 -13.47 -0.64 -17.42
CA ARG A 584 -12.90 -0.24 -16.12
C ARG A 584 -13.35 -1.15 -14.99
N TYR A 585 -14.64 -1.50 -14.95
CA TYR A 585 -15.20 -2.37 -13.91
C TYR A 585 -15.02 -3.85 -14.23
N ARG A 586 -14.65 -4.20 -15.48
CA ARG A 586 -14.40 -5.57 -15.97
C ARG A 586 -15.61 -6.48 -15.75
N ARG A 587 -16.81 -5.93 -15.96
CA ARG A 587 -18.07 -6.67 -15.84
C ARG A 587 -18.84 -6.63 -17.15
N PRO A 588 -19.24 -7.79 -17.70
CA PRO A 588 -20.06 -7.84 -18.91
C PRO A 588 -21.40 -7.14 -18.68
N VAL A 589 -21.81 -6.34 -19.65
CA VAL A 589 -23.04 -5.57 -19.58
C VAL A 589 -24.12 -6.20 -20.46
N LYS A 590 -25.38 -6.14 -20.01
CA LYS A 590 -26.55 -6.44 -20.84
C LYS A 590 -27.49 -5.25 -20.84
N VAL A 591 -27.64 -4.61 -21.99
CA VAL A 591 -28.65 -3.57 -22.20
C VAL A 591 -30.00 -4.22 -22.52
N LEU A 592 -31.04 -3.75 -21.84
CA LEU A 592 -32.44 -4.08 -22.06
C LEU A 592 -33.23 -2.77 -22.25
N ARG A 593 -34.31 -2.82 -23.03
CA ARG A 593 -35.20 -1.68 -23.25
C ARG A 593 -36.53 -1.90 -22.58
N HIS A 594 -37.04 -0.87 -21.91
CA HIS A 594 -38.33 -0.82 -21.22
C HIS A 594 -38.53 -1.87 -20.14
N ARG A 595 -38.58 -3.17 -20.49
CA ARG A 595 -39.02 -4.25 -19.62
C ARG A 595 -38.31 -5.58 -19.93
N PRO A 596 -38.41 -6.60 -19.05
CA PRO A 596 -37.79 -7.91 -19.28
C PRO A 596 -38.17 -8.58 -20.61
N SER A 597 -39.33 -8.25 -21.17
CA SER A 597 -39.79 -8.66 -22.50
C SER A 597 -39.99 -10.17 -22.64
N LEU A 598 -40.52 -10.82 -21.59
CA LEU A 598 -41.03 -12.19 -21.67
C LEU A 598 -42.33 -12.23 -22.47
N LEU A 599 -43.20 -11.25 -22.22
CA LEU A 599 -44.46 -11.07 -22.92
C LEU A 599 -44.29 -10.04 -24.05
N PRO A 600 -44.74 -10.34 -25.29
CA PRO A 600 -44.63 -9.40 -26.39
C PRO A 600 -45.54 -8.19 -26.16
N ILE A 601 -45.29 -7.09 -26.87
CA ILE A 601 -46.15 -5.89 -26.82
C ILE A 601 -47.55 -6.28 -27.33
N LEU A 602 -48.61 -5.73 -26.74
CA LEU A 602 -49.98 -6.13 -27.07
C LEU A 602 -50.30 -6.01 -28.57
N SER A 603 -49.69 -5.04 -29.26
CA SER A 603 -49.80 -4.86 -30.71
C SER A 603 -49.30 -6.07 -31.52
N VAL A 604 -48.36 -6.86 -30.99
CA VAL A 604 -47.83 -8.07 -31.64
C VAL A 604 -48.90 -9.15 -31.75
N TRP A 605 -49.73 -9.32 -30.72
CA TRP A 605 -50.83 -10.29 -30.74
C TRP A 605 -51.88 -9.93 -31.79
N THR A 606 -52.08 -8.64 -32.06
CA THR A 606 -53.09 -8.15 -33.00
C THR A 606 -52.58 -7.96 -34.43
N LYS A 607 -51.30 -7.62 -34.62
CA LYS A 607 -50.74 -7.16 -35.90
C LYS A 607 -49.56 -8.00 -36.42
N GLY A 608 -49.10 -8.98 -35.65
CA GLY A 608 -47.88 -9.72 -35.94
C GLY A 608 -46.61 -8.96 -35.54
N LYS A 609 -45.48 -9.68 -35.46
CA LYS A 609 -44.23 -9.18 -34.85
C LYS A 609 -43.55 -8.07 -35.65
N GLU A 610 -43.45 -8.21 -36.97
CA GLU A 610 -42.77 -7.24 -37.84
C GLU A 610 -43.53 -5.91 -37.92
N LYS A 611 -44.84 -5.97 -38.24
CA LYS A 611 -45.70 -4.79 -38.37
C LYS A 611 -45.87 -4.03 -37.06
N ALA A 612 -45.96 -4.73 -35.93
CA ALA A 612 -46.00 -4.10 -34.61
C ALA A 612 -44.68 -3.40 -34.23
N HIS A 613 -43.55 -3.87 -34.77
CA HIS A 613 -42.23 -3.29 -34.53
C HIS A 613 -42.00 -2.03 -35.38
N GLU A 614 -42.41 -2.06 -36.66
CA GLU A 614 -42.41 -0.87 -37.52
C GLU A 614 -43.35 0.22 -36.98
N ASP A 615 -44.58 -0.15 -36.60
CA ASP A 615 -45.54 0.80 -36.00
C ASP A 615 -44.99 1.43 -34.71
N ALA A 616 -44.29 0.65 -33.88
CA ALA A 616 -43.71 1.16 -32.63
C ALA A 616 -42.50 2.09 -32.86
N ILE A 617 -41.82 1.97 -34.00
CA ILE A 617 -40.70 2.85 -34.38
C ILE A 617 -41.22 4.13 -35.05
N ASN A 618 -42.26 4.02 -35.89
CA ASN A 618 -42.77 5.12 -36.71
C ASN A 618 -43.85 5.97 -36.02
N SER A 619 -44.44 5.50 -34.91
CA SER A 619 -45.45 6.27 -34.17
C SER A 619 -44.82 7.21 -33.14
N LEU A 620 -45.34 8.43 -33.09
CA LEU A 620 -45.00 9.38 -32.04
C LEU A 620 -45.42 8.84 -30.65
N PRO A 621 -44.63 9.11 -29.60
CA PRO A 621 -45.01 8.71 -28.25
C PRO A 621 -46.32 9.39 -27.81
N ARG A 622 -47.06 8.72 -26.90
CA ARG A 622 -48.33 9.21 -26.32
C ARG A 622 -49.53 9.37 -27.29
N GLN A 623 -49.52 8.75 -28.48
CA GLN A 623 -50.70 8.76 -29.38
C GLN A 623 -51.85 7.80 -28.99
N GLY A 624 -51.80 7.23 -27.79
CA GLY A 624 -52.81 6.29 -27.31
C GLY A 624 -54.17 6.97 -27.05
N LYS A 625 -55.24 6.45 -27.67
CA LYS A 625 -56.62 6.96 -27.48
C LYS A 625 -57.41 6.28 -26.35
N ASN A 626 -56.79 5.46 -25.51
CA ASN A 626 -57.51 4.71 -24.50
C ASN A 626 -57.96 5.62 -23.34
N LYS A 627 -59.27 5.66 -23.10
CA LYS A 627 -59.89 6.40 -21.99
C LYS A 627 -60.56 5.46 -20.96
N SER A 628 -60.57 4.15 -21.19
CA SER A 628 -61.23 3.18 -20.30
C SER A 628 -60.31 2.77 -19.14
N TYR A 629 -60.82 2.89 -17.92
CA TYR A 629 -60.13 2.44 -16.70
C TYR A 629 -59.89 0.94 -16.68
N ILE A 630 -60.89 0.13 -17.05
CA ILE A 630 -60.76 -1.35 -17.08
C ILE A 630 -59.71 -1.75 -18.11
N SER A 631 -59.76 -1.17 -19.32
CA SER A 631 -58.76 -1.45 -20.35
C SER A 631 -57.35 -1.03 -19.91
N SER A 632 -57.22 0.13 -19.27
CA SER A 632 -55.95 0.60 -18.71
C SER A 632 -55.42 -0.32 -17.62
N PHE A 633 -56.27 -0.81 -16.72
CA PHE A 633 -55.90 -1.74 -15.66
C PHE A 633 -55.48 -3.10 -16.22
N LEU A 634 -56.16 -3.63 -17.23
CA LEU A 634 -55.77 -4.88 -17.88
C LEU A 634 -54.42 -4.76 -18.61
N ARG A 635 -54.18 -3.63 -19.31
CA ARG A 635 -52.89 -3.35 -19.94
C ARG A 635 -51.77 -3.19 -18.93
N PHE A 636 -52.03 -2.48 -17.83
CA PHE A 636 -51.09 -2.37 -16.72
C PHE A 636 -50.79 -3.75 -16.14
N SER A 637 -51.81 -4.55 -15.82
CA SER A 637 -51.66 -5.91 -15.27
C SER A 637 -50.85 -6.81 -16.20
N TYR A 638 -51.10 -6.75 -17.51
CA TYR A 638 -50.35 -7.50 -18.52
C TYR A 638 -48.86 -7.13 -18.51
N TYR A 639 -48.53 -5.84 -18.59
CA TYR A 639 -47.14 -5.40 -18.58
C TYR A 639 -46.48 -5.54 -17.20
N TYR A 640 -47.24 -5.40 -16.11
CA TYR A 640 -46.76 -5.60 -14.76
C TYR A 640 -46.41 -7.06 -14.47
N THR A 641 -47.17 -8.00 -15.01
CA THR A 641 -46.86 -9.44 -14.95
C THR A 641 -45.50 -9.74 -15.58
N ASP A 642 -45.16 -9.07 -16.68
CA ASP A 642 -43.84 -9.17 -17.32
C ASP A 642 -42.70 -8.71 -16.38
N TYR A 643 -42.93 -7.69 -15.54
CA TYR A 643 -41.97 -7.28 -14.51
C TYR A 643 -41.89 -8.28 -13.36
N ILE A 644 -43.03 -8.74 -12.83
CA ILE A 644 -43.09 -9.62 -11.66
C ILE A 644 -42.40 -10.96 -11.93
N ILE A 645 -42.62 -11.54 -13.10
CA ILE A 645 -41.99 -12.80 -13.49
C ILE A 645 -40.59 -12.53 -14.08
N GLY A 646 -40.49 -11.51 -14.94
CA GLY A 646 -39.26 -11.18 -15.65
C GLY A 646 -38.10 -10.79 -14.75
N GLN A 647 -38.34 -10.12 -13.64
CA GLN A 647 -37.28 -9.77 -12.68
C GLN A 647 -36.50 -11.01 -12.19
N PHE A 648 -37.16 -12.13 -11.94
CA PHE A 648 -36.50 -13.36 -11.51
C PHE A 648 -35.71 -13.99 -12.65
N ILE A 649 -36.25 -13.98 -13.87
CA ILE A 649 -35.52 -14.48 -15.05
C ILE A 649 -34.25 -13.65 -15.29
N ILE A 650 -34.35 -12.32 -15.23
CA ILE A 650 -33.19 -11.43 -15.33
C ILE A 650 -32.21 -11.68 -14.18
N TYR A 651 -32.70 -11.88 -12.96
CA TYR A 651 -31.88 -12.18 -11.80
C TYR A 651 -31.05 -13.46 -11.98
N PHE A 652 -31.68 -14.58 -12.31
CA PHE A 652 -31.00 -15.87 -12.48
C PHE A 652 -30.13 -15.91 -13.75
N LYS A 653 -30.60 -15.30 -14.85
CA LYS A 653 -29.92 -15.36 -16.16
C LYS A 653 -28.70 -14.44 -16.23
N TYR A 654 -28.74 -13.29 -15.55
CA TYR A 654 -27.73 -12.24 -15.68
C TYR A 654 -27.10 -11.86 -14.34
N ILE A 655 -27.88 -11.47 -13.34
CA ILE A 655 -27.37 -10.90 -12.08
C ILE A 655 -26.56 -11.92 -11.27
N LEU A 656 -27.08 -13.13 -11.04
CA LEU A 656 -26.36 -14.18 -10.33
C LEU A 656 -25.06 -14.61 -11.04
N ARG A 657 -24.96 -14.35 -12.35
CA ARG A 657 -23.79 -14.66 -13.18
C ARG A 657 -22.80 -13.49 -13.28
N GLY A 658 -22.97 -12.48 -12.44
CA GLY A 658 -22.05 -11.34 -12.37
C GLY A 658 -22.21 -10.30 -13.47
N LYS A 659 -23.28 -10.36 -14.28
CA LYS A 659 -23.52 -9.37 -15.34
C LYS A 659 -24.22 -8.13 -14.79
N ILE A 660 -23.84 -6.96 -15.27
CA ILE A 660 -24.55 -5.71 -14.97
C ILE A 660 -25.63 -5.49 -16.04
N VAL A 661 -26.85 -5.21 -15.61
CA VAL A 661 -27.99 -5.01 -16.51
C VAL A 661 -28.31 -3.52 -16.57
N LEU A 662 -28.26 -2.92 -17.76
CA LEU A 662 -28.66 -1.53 -17.97
C LEU A 662 -30.03 -1.50 -18.63
N TYR A 663 -30.98 -0.76 -18.05
CA TYR A 663 -32.28 -0.52 -18.62
C TYR A 663 -32.35 0.87 -19.26
N ASP A 664 -32.61 0.91 -20.57
CA ASP A 664 -33.08 2.10 -21.28
C ASP A 664 -34.60 2.17 -21.10
N ARG A 665 -35.02 2.99 -20.12
CA ARG A 665 -36.36 3.03 -19.52
C ARG A 665 -36.70 1.81 -18.66
N TYR A 666 -37.51 2.05 -17.63
CA TYR A 666 -37.87 1.04 -16.62
C TYR A 666 -39.29 1.29 -16.10
N TYR A 667 -39.62 0.69 -14.95
CA TYR A 667 -40.94 0.78 -14.32
C TYR A 667 -41.39 2.22 -14.00
N PHE A 668 -40.45 3.15 -13.83
CA PHE A 668 -40.73 4.56 -13.53
C PHE A 668 -41.61 5.23 -14.61
N ASP A 669 -41.55 4.76 -15.85
CA ASP A 669 -42.41 5.24 -16.93
C ASP A 669 -43.90 4.95 -16.64
N PHE A 670 -44.26 3.90 -15.90
CA PHE A 670 -45.66 3.69 -15.50
C PHE A 670 -46.15 4.65 -14.42
N ILE A 671 -45.23 5.20 -13.63
CA ILE A 671 -45.55 6.13 -12.55
C ILE A 671 -45.62 7.55 -13.11
N ALA A 672 -44.60 7.98 -13.85
CA ALA A 672 -44.45 9.36 -14.33
C ALA A 672 -44.93 9.58 -15.78
N ASP A 673 -44.97 8.56 -16.64
CA ASP A 673 -45.34 8.67 -18.07
C ASP A 673 -46.31 7.56 -18.54
N SER A 674 -47.36 7.28 -17.76
CA SER A 674 -48.28 6.16 -18.02
C SER A 674 -48.95 6.23 -19.40
N ARG A 675 -49.16 7.47 -19.91
CA ARG A 675 -49.77 7.76 -21.22
C ARG A 675 -48.98 7.15 -22.38
N ARG A 676 -47.66 7.01 -22.25
CA ARG A 676 -46.81 6.37 -23.27
C ARG A 676 -47.19 4.92 -23.51
N SER A 677 -47.62 4.21 -22.47
CA SER A 677 -48.07 2.82 -22.57
C SER A 677 -49.59 2.70 -22.83
N ASN A 678 -50.26 3.81 -23.16
CA ASN A 678 -51.70 3.88 -23.38
C ASN A 678 -52.51 3.37 -22.15
N ILE A 679 -52.04 3.76 -20.97
CA ILE A 679 -52.58 3.43 -19.64
C ILE A 679 -52.93 4.72 -18.89
N GLN A 680 -54.14 4.77 -18.34
CA GLN A 680 -54.61 5.81 -17.44
C GLN A 680 -55.06 5.17 -16.11
N ILE A 681 -54.13 5.08 -15.16
CA ILE A 681 -54.38 4.59 -13.80
C ILE A 681 -53.88 5.62 -12.78
N PRO A 682 -54.44 5.66 -11.55
CA PRO A 682 -53.89 6.51 -10.50
C PRO A 682 -52.42 6.16 -10.20
N SER A 683 -51.58 7.17 -10.00
CA SER A 683 -50.13 6.99 -9.77
C SER A 683 -49.83 6.10 -8.56
N TYR A 684 -50.64 6.18 -7.49
CA TYR A 684 -50.46 5.35 -6.30
C TYR A 684 -50.56 3.84 -6.59
N VAL A 685 -51.36 3.42 -7.58
CA VAL A 685 -51.48 2.00 -7.98
C VAL A 685 -50.17 1.53 -8.62
N ALA A 686 -49.61 2.34 -9.53
CA ALA A 686 -48.31 2.07 -10.12
C ALA A 686 -47.19 2.11 -9.07
N GLU A 687 -47.17 3.12 -8.20
CA GLU A 687 -46.18 3.22 -7.12
C GLU A 687 -46.23 2.00 -6.19
N THR A 688 -47.42 1.54 -5.81
CA THR A 688 -47.60 0.35 -4.97
C THR A 688 -47.02 -0.89 -5.66
N GLY A 689 -47.28 -1.03 -6.96
CA GLY A 689 -46.74 -2.11 -7.76
C GLY A 689 -45.20 -2.14 -7.78
N TYR A 690 -44.54 -0.98 -7.71
CA TYR A 690 -43.08 -0.91 -7.64
C TYR A 690 -42.54 -1.60 -6.38
N HIS A 691 -43.22 -1.52 -5.24
CA HIS A 691 -42.74 -2.11 -3.97
C HIS A 691 -42.55 -3.63 -4.02
N LEU A 692 -43.27 -4.33 -4.89
CA LEU A 692 -43.14 -5.78 -5.09
C LEU A 692 -42.02 -6.17 -6.07
N LEU A 693 -41.32 -5.19 -6.65
CA LEU A 693 -40.21 -5.42 -7.57
C LEU A 693 -38.85 -5.35 -6.86
N LEU A 694 -37.93 -6.20 -7.30
CA LEU A 694 -36.51 -6.14 -6.96
C LEU A 694 -35.95 -4.79 -7.42
N LYS A 695 -35.58 -3.95 -6.47
CA LYS A 695 -35.13 -2.59 -6.73
C LYS A 695 -33.82 -2.59 -7.52
N PRO A 696 -33.74 -1.91 -8.67
CA PRO A 696 -32.46 -1.66 -9.33
C PRO A 696 -31.56 -0.87 -8.40
N LYS A 697 -30.25 -1.18 -8.37
CA LYS A 697 -29.32 -0.63 -7.40
C LYS A 697 -29.03 0.85 -7.64
N PHE A 698 -29.00 1.25 -8.91
CA PHE A 698 -28.75 2.62 -9.36
C PHE A 698 -29.81 3.04 -10.37
N ASN A 699 -30.40 4.20 -10.17
CA ASN A 699 -31.47 4.73 -11.00
C ASN A 699 -31.12 6.17 -11.34
N PHE A 700 -30.91 6.46 -12.62
CA PHE A 700 -30.53 7.79 -13.11
C PHE A 700 -31.65 8.37 -13.97
N PHE A 701 -32.15 9.54 -13.61
CA PHE A 701 -33.07 10.33 -14.40
C PHE A 701 -32.28 11.43 -15.12
N LEU A 702 -32.21 11.36 -16.45
CA LEU A 702 -31.52 12.33 -17.28
C LEU A 702 -32.52 13.36 -17.82
N TYR A 703 -32.22 14.64 -17.59
CA TYR A 703 -32.99 15.77 -18.10
C TYR A 703 -32.07 16.81 -18.76
N ALA A 704 -32.65 17.74 -19.52
CA ALA A 704 -31.97 18.87 -20.12
C ALA A 704 -33.01 19.98 -20.35
N ASP A 705 -32.57 21.17 -20.75
CA ASP A 705 -33.50 22.26 -21.05
C ASP A 705 -34.53 21.85 -22.12
N PRO A 706 -35.83 22.20 -21.95
CA PRO A 706 -36.88 21.82 -22.89
C PRO A 706 -36.61 22.28 -24.32
N GLU A 707 -36.05 23.48 -24.51
CA GLU A 707 -35.65 23.98 -25.84
C GLU A 707 -34.61 23.06 -26.50
N ARG A 708 -33.65 22.58 -25.72
CA ARG A 708 -32.58 21.69 -26.18
C ARG A 708 -33.10 20.28 -26.48
N ILE A 709 -34.10 19.82 -25.74
CA ILE A 709 -34.79 18.55 -26.02
C ILE A 709 -35.57 18.66 -27.34
N LEU A 710 -36.33 19.74 -27.52
CA LEU A 710 -37.11 19.99 -28.74
C LEU A 710 -36.23 20.15 -29.97
N SER A 711 -35.04 20.75 -29.84
CA SER A 711 -34.08 20.89 -30.95
C SER A 711 -33.48 19.54 -31.36
N ARG A 712 -33.28 18.62 -30.41
CA ARG A 712 -32.79 17.25 -30.67
C ARG A 712 -33.88 16.33 -31.23
N LYS A 713 -35.09 16.37 -30.67
CA LYS A 713 -36.24 15.53 -31.07
C LYS A 713 -37.56 16.27 -30.83
N ARG A 714 -38.30 16.53 -31.91
CA ARG A 714 -39.65 17.15 -31.86
C ARG A 714 -40.76 16.10 -31.67
N GLU A 715 -40.67 15.30 -30.61
CA GLU A 715 -41.66 14.23 -30.33
C GLU A 715 -42.72 14.63 -29.29
N LEU A 716 -42.48 15.66 -28.47
CA LEU A 716 -43.35 16.14 -27.38
C LEU A 716 -43.50 17.66 -27.43
N SER A 717 -44.56 18.22 -26.81
CA SER A 717 -44.70 19.67 -26.61
C SER A 717 -43.77 20.18 -25.49
N TYR A 718 -43.47 21.49 -25.50
CA TYR A 718 -42.71 22.15 -24.44
C TYR A 718 -43.29 21.85 -23.05
N ASP A 719 -44.60 22.08 -22.88
CA ASP A 719 -45.30 21.83 -21.61
C ASP A 719 -45.21 20.36 -21.18
N SER A 720 -45.35 19.43 -22.13
CA SER A 720 -45.22 17.99 -21.83
C SER A 720 -43.83 17.62 -21.32
N ILE A 721 -42.78 18.30 -21.82
CA ILE A 721 -41.39 18.08 -21.39
C ILE A 721 -41.20 18.65 -19.98
N CYS A 722 -41.71 19.85 -19.70
CA CYS A 722 -41.66 20.48 -18.37
C CYS A 722 -42.40 19.64 -17.32
N ASP A 723 -43.63 19.21 -17.63
CA ASP A 723 -44.45 18.38 -16.75
C ASP A 723 -43.75 17.05 -16.44
N LEU A 724 -43.28 16.35 -17.47
CA LEU A 724 -42.58 15.07 -17.29
C LEU A 724 -41.32 15.24 -16.45
N THR A 725 -40.53 16.29 -16.73
CA THR A 725 -39.29 16.55 -16.00
C THR A 725 -39.57 16.79 -14.52
N THR A 726 -40.62 17.55 -14.23
CA THR A 726 -41.08 17.81 -12.86
C THR A 726 -41.53 16.53 -12.16
N GLU A 727 -42.34 15.71 -12.81
CA GLU A 727 -42.87 14.48 -12.22
C GLU A 727 -41.79 13.42 -11.98
N TYR A 728 -40.84 13.22 -12.91
CA TYR A 728 -39.70 12.34 -12.69
C TYR A 728 -38.80 12.85 -11.56
N SER A 729 -38.50 14.15 -11.51
CA SER A 729 -37.67 14.74 -10.45
C SER A 729 -38.31 14.57 -9.05
N LYS A 730 -39.62 14.82 -8.93
CA LYS A 730 -40.36 14.57 -7.68
C LYS A 730 -40.31 13.10 -7.28
N LEU A 731 -40.54 12.19 -8.23
CA LEU A 731 -40.51 10.76 -7.98
C LEU A 731 -39.14 10.28 -7.50
N PHE A 732 -38.06 10.67 -8.18
CA PHE A 732 -36.70 10.26 -7.83
C PHE A 732 -36.28 10.83 -6.48
N SER A 733 -36.60 12.10 -6.19
CA SER A 733 -36.35 12.70 -4.87
C SER A 733 -37.12 12.00 -3.74
N LYS A 734 -38.38 11.61 -4.00
CA LYS A 734 -39.19 10.83 -3.04
C LYS A 734 -38.57 9.46 -2.77
N LEU A 735 -38.17 8.74 -3.81
CA LEU A 735 -37.61 7.38 -3.70
C LEU A 735 -36.21 7.38 -3.05
N ASP A 736 -35.35 8.36 -3.35
CA ASP A 736 -34.01 8.47 -2.75
C ASP A 736 -34.07 8.62 -1.22
N LYS A 737 -35.10 9.32 -0.71
CA LYS A 737 -35.34 9.49 0.73
C LYS A 737 -35.84 8.22 1.42
N GLN A 738 -36.40 7.26 0.68
CA GLN A 738 -37.02 6.07 1.25
C GLN A 738 -36.04 4.92 1.49
N ASP A 739 -35.00 4.78 0.67
CA ASP A 739 -34.05 3.67 0.77
C ASP A 739 -32.62 4.14 0.51
N GLN A 740 -31.80 4.20 1.55
CA GLN A 740 -30.40 4.63 1.45
C GLN A 740 -29.50 3.63 0.70
N HIS A 741 -29.92 2.37 0.57
CA HIS A 741 -29.18 1.32 -0.13
C HIS A 741 -29.41 1.32 -1.64
N VAL A 742 -30.40 2.05 -2.14
CA VAL A 742 -30.66 2.24 -3.56
C VAL A 742 -30.44 3.71 -3.90
N LYS A 743 -29.82 4.00 -5.05
CA LYS A 743 -29.56 5.38 -5.46
C LYS A 743 -30.55 5.83 -6.53
N TYR A 744 -31.18 6.97 -6.32
CA TYR A 744 -32.05 7.64 -7.29
C TYR A 744 -31.54 9.06 -7.51
N LEU A 745 -30.96 9.31 -8.68
CA LEU A 745 -30.29 10.57 -9.00
C LEU A 745 -30.88 11.22 -10.24
N SER A 746 -31.21 12.50 -10.13
CA SER A 746 -31.58 13.36 -11.25
C SER A 746 -30.32 14.08 -11.73
N ILE A 747 -29.97 13.94 -13.01
CA ILE A 747 -28.75 14.50 -13.60
C ILE A 747 -29.12 15.34 -14.82
N GLU A 748 -28.68 16.59 -14.81
CA GLU A 748 -28.78 17.48 -15.96
C GLU A 748 -27.72 17.13 -17.00
N ASN A 749 -28.14 16.62 -18.15
CA ASN A 749 -27.28 16.13 -19.20
C ASN A 749 -26.91 17.24 -20.21
N ASN A 750 -26.19 18.24 -19.71
CA ASN A 750 -25.68 19.34 -20.53
C ASN A 750 -24.31 19.05 -21.14
N ASP A 751 -23.45 18.38 -20.37
CA ASP A 751 -22.12 17.92 -20.75
C ASP A 751 -22.01 16.40 -20.49
N LEU A 752 -21.59 15.67 -21.53
CA LEU A 752 -21.54 14.22 -21.48
C LEU A 752 -20.49 13.73 -20.48
N ASN A 753 -19.30 14.34 -20.46
CA ASN A 753 -18.21 13.89 -19.58
C ASN A 753 -18.58 14.05 -18.10
N THR A 754 -19.13 15.20 -17.74
CA THR A 754 -19.62 15.48 -16.39
C THR A 754 -20.71 14.49 -15.98
N THR A 755 -21.63 14.17 -16.89
CA THR A 755 -22.69 13.17 -16.66
C THR A 755 -22.11 11.77 -16.42
N LEU A 756 -21.15 11.35 -17.25
CA LEU A 756 -20.47 10.06 -17.12
C LEU A 756 -19.68 9.98 -15.81
N ASP A 757 -18.99 11.04 -15.42
CA ASP A 757 -18.24 11.10 -14.17
C ASP A 757 -19.15 10.98 -12.95
N ILE A 758 -20.29 11.70 -12.92
CA ILE A 758 -21.29 11.57 -11.83
C ILE A 758 -21.79 10.12 -11.72
N ILE A 759 -22.15 9.50 -12.84
CA ILE A 759 -22.65 8.12 -12.87
C ILE A 759 -21.58 7.14 -12.38
N MET A 760 -20.37 7.22 -12.93
CA MET A 760 -19.28 6.29 -12.60
C MET A 760 -18.84 6.46 -11.15
N ASN A 761 -18.71 7.69 -10.66
CA ASN A 761 -18.35 7.96 -9.27
C ASN A 761 -19.42 7.41 -8.31
N THR A 762 -20.70 7.59 -8.62
CA THR A 762 -21.81 7.02 -7.82
C THR A 762 -21.69 5.49 -7.73
N ILE A 763 -21.40 4.82 -8.85
CA ILE A 763 -21.23 3.36 -8.90
C ILE A 763 -20.01 2.93 -8.06
N ILE A 764 -18.87 3.64 -8.22
CA ILE A 764 -17.59 3.34 -7.58
C ILE A 764 -17.64 3.56 -6.07
N GLU A 765 -18.29 4.61 -5.59
CA GLU A 765 -18.36 4.89 -4.16
C GLU A 765 -19.27 3.90 -3.42
N THR A 766 -20.36 3.48 -4.09
CA THR A 766 -21.37 2.61 -3.50
C THR A 766 -20.98 1.13 -3.53
N GLN A 767 -20.17 0.69 -4.51
CA GLN A 767 -19.69 -0.69 -4.64
C GLN A 767 -18.32 -0.89 -4.01
#